data_AF-A0A2N3BB58-F1
#
_entry.id   AF-A0A2N3BB58-F1
#
_cell.length_a   1.000
_cell.length_b   1.000
_cell.length_c   1.000
_cell.angle_alpha   90.00
_cell.angle_beta   90.00
_cell.angle_gamma   90.00
#
_symmetry.space_group_name_H-M   'P 1'
#
loop_
_entity.id
_entity.type
_entity.pdbx_description
1 polymer ?
#
loop_
_entity_poly.entity_id
_entity_poly.type
_entity_poly.pdbx_seq_one_letter_code
_entity_poly.pdbx_strand_id
1 'polypeptide(L)'
;MTEPHVALSPAVSDEVRQTTCYMCACRCGINVHLRAGRVSYIEGNRDHPVNKGVLCAKGASGIMQITAPSRLQHPLKRVGPRGSGAFEPISWDEALSLAVAWMQPLRETAPEKLAFFTGRDQSQSLTGWWAQAFGTPNYAAHGGFCSVNMAAAGIYTIGGAFWEFGQPDWDRTKLFVLFGVAEDHDSNPIKIGLGKLKARGARVVGVNPIRTGYNAIADDWYGITPGTDGLMILSLIHCLFAAGKLDLAYLARFTNAPLLVNAADGPEKGLLLRNAEGQPIVIDRRSGAPAPWDGAGVEPDLGATWQGCRTVFQHMAERYLAPEYAPEAVAARCGISAPRIRALAAELARVAFDEAIEIAEPWTDFRGIRHQKMTGRPVSFHAMRGISAHSNGFQTARALHLLQIILGSVEVPGGYRLKPPYPKPVEAHGVPHFAAHPGTPLPGPVLGYVREPAHLALKPDGTPARIDKAFTWENPFSAHGLMHMVISNAHAGDPYPIDTLFLYMANMAWNSSMNTGRVMEMLTDTRADGEYVIPHIIYSDAYASEMVAYADLILPDTTYLERHDCISLLDRPISEPDAAGDSIRWPVIEPDREVRGFQSVLLDLGARLGLPGMVNDAGSPKFSDYADYIVHHQRRPGVGPLIGWRGADGAQEGRGDPNPAQLARYIENGGFYQAHVPAEAVFYKPWNAAYQAWAVKTGFQDTPQPYLFNIWSEPMRRFQLAAEGHGPAQPPEHLRAQVAEAMDPLPIWYPPFGEETATAYPLHALTQRPMDMYHSWGAQNAWLRQIRGRNFLYLPTKVWAKHGFAAGDYARVTSPSGEIVVPVAHMAALNEHTVWTWNAIGKRRAAWALDADAHEAKEGFLLNHLISELLPAKGDGHRWSNSDPVTGQAAWFDLRVKIERVGPRDHAEPAFAPIPRVVPKGGARA
;
A
#
# COMPACT_ATOMS: atom_id res chain seq x y z
N MET A 1 -3.09 48.71 -36.12
CA MET A 1 -3.30 47.28 -36.46
C MET A 1 -4.04 46.67 -35.28
N THR A 2 -5.28 46.23 -35.49
CA THR A 2 -6.01 45.41 -34.52
C THR A 2 -5.40 44.01 -34.57
N GLU A 3 -4.85 43.52 -33.46
CA GLU A 3 -4.40 42.13 -33.38
C GLU A 3 -5.58 41.20 -33.72
N PRO A 4 -5.38 40.17 -34.56
CA PRO A 4 -6.45 39.23 -34.87
C PRO A 4 -6.88 38.51 -33.58
N HIS A 5 -8.19 38.48 -33.32
CA HIS A 5 -8.75 37.68 -32.24
C HIS A 5 -8.58 36.19 -32.57
N VAL A 6 -7.47 35.61 -32.11
CA VAL A 6 -7.22 34.17 -32.21
C VAL A 6 -8.09 33.47 -31.18
N ALA A 7 -9.01 32.62 -31.62
CA ALA A 7 -9.74 31.74 -30.72
C ALA A 7 -8.75 30.72 -30.14
N LEU A 8 -8.17 31.01 -28.96
CA LEU A 8 -7.13 30.19 -28.32
C LEU A 8 -7.63 28.82 -27.84
N SER A 9 -8.93 28.54 -27.92
CA SER A 9 -9.54 27.26 -27.56
C SER A 9 -10.68 26.92 -28.54
N PRO A 10 -10.38 26.29 -29.69
CA PRO A 10 -11.42 25.78 -30.56
C PRO A 10 -12.24 24.71 -29.84
N ALA A 11 -13.49 24.49 -30.28
CA ALA A 11 -14.29 23.37 -29.79
C ALA A 11 -13.59 22.04 -30.17
N VAL A 12 -12.92 21.43 -29.19
CA VAL A 12 -12.17 20.18 -29.37
C VAL A 12 -13.09 18.94 -29.38
N SER A 13 -14.30 19.06 -28.85
CA SER A 13 -15.27 17.97 -28.65
C SER A 13 -16.72 18.41 -28.86
N ASP A 14 -17.62 17.46 -29.12
CA ASP A 14 -19.08 17.63 -29.10
C ASP A 14 -19.70 17.30 -27.73
N GLU A 15 -19.05 16.45 -26.94
CA GLU A 15 -19.48 16.05 -25.59
C GLU A 15 -18.29 15.96 -24.62
N VAL A 16 -18.52 16.26 -23.34
CA VAL A 16 -17.54 16.05 -22.26
C VAL A 16 -18.18 15.19 -21.18
N ARG A 17 -17.55 14.06 -20.84
CA ARG A 17 -17.97 13.19 -19.73
C ARG A 17 -16.96 13.25 -18.60
N GLN A 18 -17.43 13.42 -17.37
CA GLN A 18 -16.58 13.50 -16.18
C GLN A 18 -16.53 12.16 -15.46
N THR A 19 -15.33 11.68 -15.16
CA THR A 19 -15.09 10.37 -14.51
C THR A 19 -13.78 10.37 -13.72
N THR A 20 -13.43 9.24 -13.09
CA THR A 20 -12.21 9.10 -12.28
C THR A 20 -11.12 8.33 -13.02
N CYS A 21 -9.91 8.89 -13.11
CA CYS A 21 -8.74 8.25 -13.71
C CYS A 21 -8.32 6.98 -12.96
N TYR A 22 -7.84 5.96 -13.69
CA TYR A 22 -7.32 4.71 -13.11
C TYR A 22 -5.84 4.45 -13.39
N MET A 23 -5.12 5.43 -13.93
CA MET A 23 -3.73 5.25 -14.36
C MET A 23 -2.70 5.18 -13.21
N CYS A 24 -3.14 5.39 -11.97
CA CYS A 24 -2.36 5.20 -10.75
C CYS A 24 -3.31 5.18 -9.54
N ALA A 25 -2.75 5.14 -8.33
CA ALA A 25 -3.53 5.14 -7.09
C ALA A 25 -4.16 6.51 -6.71
N CYS A 26 -3.79 7.61 -7.36
CA CYS A 26 -4.24 8.96 -6.98
C CYS A 26 -5.73 9.24 -7.26
N ARG A 27 -6.39 8.50 -8.15
CA ARG A 27 -7.85 8.68 -8.45
C ARG A 27 -8.22 10.12 -8.84
N CYS A 28 -7.41 10.75 -9.71
CA CYS A 28 -7.69 12.10 -10.20
C CYS A 28 -8.99 12.17 -11.01
N GLY A 29 -9.79 13.21 -10.84
CA GLY A 29 -10.94 13.47 -11.71
C GLY A 29 -10.49 13.96 -13.07
N ILE A 30 -11.17 13.51 -14.13
CA ILE A 30 -10.85 13.82 -15.51
C ILE A 30 -12.10 14.24 -16.29
N ASN A 31 -11.89 15.15 -17.24
CA ASN A 31 -12.83 15.48 -18.30
C ASN A 31 -12.41 14.68 -19.55
N VAL A 32 -13.30 13.82 -20.02
CA VAL A 32 -13.10 13.00 -21.22
C VAL A 32 -13.86 13.65 -22.37
N HIS A 33 -13.12 14.20 -23.33
CA HIS A 33 -13.65 14.91 -24.48
C HIS A 33 -13.95 13.92 -25.61
N LEU A 34 -15.21 13.83 -26.01
CA LEU A 34 -15.67 12.96 -27.08
C LEU A 34 -15.83 13.75 -28.40
N ARG A 35 -15.61 13.08 -29.52
CA ARG A 35 -15.96 13.58 -30.86
C ARG A 35 -16.55 12.42 -31.65
N ALA A 36 -17.83 12.52 -32.02
CA ALA A 36 -18.57 11.44 -32.66
C ALA A 36 -18.43 10.11 -31.88
N GLY A 37 -18.64 10.16 -30.56
CA GLY A 37 -18.60 9.00 -29.66
C GLY A 37 -17.20 8.42 -29.36
N ARG A 38 -16.12 9.03 -29.88
CA ARG A 38 -14.74 8.57 -29.64
C ARG A 38 -13.97 9.55 -28.76
N VAL A 39 -13.12 9.03 -27.87
CA VAL A 39 -12.26 9.89 -27.05
C VAL A 39 -11.24 10.61 -27.92
N SER A 40 -11.23 11.93 -27.84
CA SER A 40 -10.35 12.82 -28.61
C SER A 40 -9.30 13.50 -27.74
N TYR A 41 -9.62 13.79 -26.47
CA TYR A 41 -8.74 14.48 -25.54
C TYR A 41 -9.14 14.14 -24.08
N ILE A 42 -8.17 14.18 -23.16
CA ILE A 42 -8.40 13.98 -21.72
C ILE A 42 -7.64 15.08 -20.97
N GLU A 43 -8.36 15.82 -20.13
CA GLU A 43 -7.79 16.79 -19.20
C GLU A 43 -8.25 16.54 -17.76
N GLY A 44 -7.64 17.23 -16.80
CA GLY A 44 -8.05 17.13 -15.40
C GLY A 44 -9.35 17.89 -15.15
N ASN A 45 -10.27 17.28 -14.39
CA ASN A 45 -11.44 17.98 -13.89
C ASN A 45 -10.99 19.04 -12.86
N ARG A 46 -11.32 20.32 -13.12
CA ARG A 46 -10.96 21.46 -12.26
C ARG A 46 -11.70 21.47 -10.93
N ASP A 47 -12.90 20.90 -10.90
CA ASP A 47 -13.76 20.86 -9.71
C ASP A 47 -13.41 19.67 -8.80
N HIS A 48 -12.70 18.67 -9.32
CA HIS A 48 -12.39 17.47 -8.56
C HIS A 48 -11.35 17.76 -7.44
N PRO A 49 -11.61 17.35 -6.19
CA PRO A 49 -10.87 17.83 -5.01
C PRO A 49 -9.40 17.43 -5.00
N VAL A 50 -9.10 16.23 -5.50
CA VAL A 50 -7.75 15.64 -5.45
C VAL A 50 -6.76 16.37 -6.35
N ASN A 51 -7.14 16.67 -7.59
CA ASN A 51 -6.20 17.14 -8.61
C ASN A 51 -6.45 18.55 -9.11
N LYS A 52 -7.64 19.13 -8.88
CA LYS A 52 -7.93 20.54 -9.18
C LYS A 52 -7.52 20.95 -10.60
N GLY A 53 -7.79 20.08 -11.58
CA GLY A 53 -7.45 20.29 -12.98
C GLY A 53 -6.05 19.80 -13.42
N VAL A 54 -5.13 19.51 -12.49
CA VAL A 54 -3.80 19.00 -12.84
C VAL A 54 -3.89 17.54 -13.31
N LEU A 55 -3.27 17.23 -14.45
CA LEU A 55 -3.21 15.87 -14.99
C LEU A 55 -1.78 15.51 -15.38
N CYS A 56 -1.34 14.30 -15.01
CA CYS A 56 -0.01 13.81 -15.36
C CYS A 56 0.01 13.16 -16.75
N ALA A 57 1.21 12.91 -17.30
CA ALA A 57 1.39 12.24 -18.59
C ALA A 57 0.59 10.93 -18.69
N LYS A 58 0.57 10.12 -17.62
CA LYS A 58 -0.22 8.89 -17.56
C LYS A 58 -1.71 9.15 -17.79
N GLY A 59 -2.29 10.10 -17.06
CA GLY A 59 -3.70 10.45 -17.19
C GLY A 59 -4.04 11.03 -18.57
N ALA A 60 -3.23 11.95 -19.08
CA ALA A 60 -3.41 12.54 -20.41
C ALA A 60 -3.30 11.50 -21.53
N SER A 61 -2.48 10.47 -21.33
CA SER A 61 -2.29 9.37 -22.29
C SER A 61 -3.37 8.27 -22.23
N GLY A 62 -4.46 8.45 -21.47
CA GLY A 62 -5.52 7.45 -21.31
C GLY A 62 -6.14 6.97 -22.64
N ILE A 63 -6.09 7.80 -23.68
CA ILE A 63 -6.52 7.45 -25.04
C ILE A 63 -5.74 6.22 -25.55
N MET A 64 -4.42 6.19 -25.35
CA MET A 64 -3.58 5.07 -25.79
C MET A 64 -3.78 3.80 -24.95
N GLN A 65 -4.47 3.87 -23.82
CA GLN A 65 -4.91 2.66 -23.10
C GLN A 65 -6.18 2.08 -23.73
N ILE A 66 -7.19 2.91 -23.98
CA ILE A 66 -8.44 2.44 -24.59
C ILE A 66 -8.27 2.03 -26.04
N THR A 67 -7.21 2.45 -26.73
CA THR A 67 -6.91 2.00 -28.10
C THR A 67 -5.76 1.01 -28.16
N ALA A 68 -5.30 0.48 -27.02
CA ALA A 68 -4.12 -0.37 -26.98
C ALA A 68 -4.33 -1.65 -27.82
N PRO A 69 -3.33 -2.07 -28.62
CA PRO A 69 -3.42 -3.29 -29.43
C PRO A 69 -3.40 -4.57 -28.57
N SER A 70 -3.04 -4.47 -27.30
CA SER A 70 -3.00 -5.60 -26.36
C SER A 70 -4.34 -5.87 -25.67
N ARG A 71 -5.39 -5.07 -25.91
CA ARG A 71 -6.71 -5.27 -25.29
C ARG A 71 -7.28 -6.66 -25.63
N LEU A 72 -7.68 -7.43 -24.62
CA LEU A 72 -8.31 -8.74 -24.80
C LEU A 72 -9.71 -8.57 -25.43
N GLN A 73 -10.15 -9.51 -26.26
CA GLN A 73 -11.34 -9.33 -27.12
C GLN A 73 -12.56 -10.14 -26.69
N HIS A 74 -12.34 -11.33 -26.13
CA HIS A 74 -13.35 -12.32 -25.73
C HIS A 74 -12.74 -13.26 -24.67
N PRO A 75 -13.56 -14.03 -23.92
CA PRO A 75 -13.06 -15.08 -23.05
C PRO A 75 -12.21 -16.10 -23.81
N LEU A 76 -11.16 -16.60 -23.16
CA LEU A 76 -10.19 -17.51 -23.79
C LEU A 76 -9.98 -18.75 -22.94
N LYS A 77 -9.89 -19.91 -23.60
CA LYS A 77 -9.55 -21.19 -22.99
C LYS A 77 -8.26 -21.72 -23.58
N ARG A 78 -7.34 -22.16 -22.72
CA ARG A 78 -6.05 -22.70 -23.16
C ARG A 78 -6.24 -24.03 -23.88
N VAL A 79 -5.57 -24.18 -25.03
CA VAL A 79 -5.58 -25.42 -25.85
C VAL A 79 -4.19 -26.04 -26.06
N GLY A 80 -3.13 -25.41 -25.53
CA GLY A 80 -1.76 -25.93 -25.54
C GLY A 80 -1.13 -25.95 -24.14
N PRO A 81 0.19 -26.23 -24.04
CA PRO A 81 0.88 -26.20 -22.75
C PRO A 81 0.96 -24.77 -22.19
N ARG A 82 0.99 -24.62 -20.86
CA ARG A 82 1.19 -23.31 -20.20
C ARG A 82 2.49 -22.67 -20.68
N GLY A 83 2.47 -21.35 -20.84
CA GLY A 83 3.56 -20.57 -21.40
C GLY A 83 3.60 -20.51 -22.93
N SER A 84 2.80 -21.33 -23.64
CA SER A 84 2.75 -21.32 -25.12
C SER A 84 1.90 -20.19 -25.70
N GLY A 85 0.97 -19.61 -24.93
CA GLY A 85 0.01 -18.64 -25.44
C GLY A 85 -1.03 -19.20 -26.42
N ALA A 86 -1.19 -20.52 -26.49
CA ALA A 86 -2.18 -21.18 -27.36
C ALA A 86 -3.58 -21.19 -26.70
N PHE A 87 -4.49 -20.40 -27.26
CA PHE A 87 -5.87 -20.23 -26.78
C PHE A 87 -6.89 -20.39 -27.90
N GLU A 88 -8.08 -20.85 -27.55
CA GLU A 88 -9.29 -20.72 -28.37
C GLU A 88 -10.26 -19.69 -27.76
N PRO A 89 -10.91 -18.85 -28.59
CA PRO A 89 -12.03 -18.02 -28.16
C PRO A 89 -13.20 -18.88 -27.68
N ILE A 90 -13.80 -18.53 -26.55
CA ILE A 90 -15.03 -19.17 -26.06
C ILE A 90 -16.07 -18.11 -25.68
N SER A 91 -17.33 -18.53 -25.56
CA SER A 91 -18.41 -17.64 -25.12
C SER A 91 -18.31 -17.32 -23.62
N TRP A 92 -18.96 -16.23 -23.18
CA TRP A 92 -19.07 -15.91 -21.76
C TRP A 92 -19.79 -17.00 -20.95
N ASP A 93 -20.84 -17.60 -21.49
CA ASP A 93 -21.57 -18.67 -20.79
C ASP A 93 -20.70 -19.92 -20.63
N GLU A 94 -19.92 -20.30 -21.65
CA GLU A 94 -18.94 -21.38 -21.53
C GLU A 94 -17.86 -21.05 -20.50
N ALA A 95 -17.30 -19.84 -20.53
CA ALA A 95 -16.26 -19.41 -19.59
C ALA A 95 -16.74 -19.45 -18.13
N LEU A 96 -17.94 -18.92 -17.86
CA LEU A 96 -18.53 -18.94 -16.53
C LEU A 96 -18.92 -20.34 -16.08
N SER A 97 -19.43 -21.18 -16.99
CA SER A 97 -19.75 -22.57 -16.67
C SER A 97 -18.50 -23.36 -16.31
N LEU A 98 -17.38 -23.13 -17.01
CA LEU A 98 -16.09 -23.73 -16.70
C LEU A 98 -15.55 -23.27 -15.34
N ALA A 99 -15.61 -21.97 -15.07
CA ALA A 99 -15.20 -21.40 -13.78
C ALA A 99 -16.04 -21.97 -12.61
N VAL A 100 -17.37 -22.10 -12.79
CA VAL A 100 -18.26 -22.73 -11.81
C VAL A 100 -17.93 -24.21 -11.63
N ALA A 101 -17.68 -24.95 -12.72
CA ALA A 101 -17.32 -26.37 -12.66
C ALA A 101 -16.04 -26.62 -11.85
N TRP A 102 -15.07 -25.71 -11.90
CA TRP A 102 -13.85 -25.79 -11.08
C TRP A 102 -14.10 -25.36 -9.63
N MET A 103 -14.85 -24.28 -9.40
CA MET A 103 -14.96 -23.69 -8.06
C MET A 103 -16.07 -24.28 -7.19
N GLN A 104 -17.17 -24.78 -7.76
CA GLN A 104 -18.30 -25.30 -6.99
C GLN A 104 -17.93 -26.54 -6.15
N PRO A 105 -17.20 -27.55 -6.68
CA PRO A 105 -16.75 -28.67 -5.86
C PRO A 105 -15.86 -28.23 -4.71
N LEU A 106 -15.00 -27.22 -4.92
CA LEU A 106 -14.15 -26.68 -3.87
C LEU A 106 -15.01 -26.04 -2.77
N ARG A 107 -16.00 -25.22 -3.12
CA ARG A 107 -16.93 -24.65 -2.15
C ARG A 107 -17.61 -25.74 -1.32
N GLU A 108 -18.07 -26.81 -1.95
CA GLU A 108 -18.85 -27.88 -1.33
C GLU A 108 -18.01 -28.84 -0.47
N THR A 109 -16.68 -28.91 -0.68
CA THR A 109 -15.84 -29.93 -0.05
C THR A 109 -14.55 -29.43 0.60
N ALA A 110 -13.90 -28.41 0.04
CA ALA A 110 -12.59 -27.92 0.47
C ALA A 110 -12.38 -26.46 0.02
N PRO A 111 -13.13 -25.49 0.57
CA PRO A 111 -13.08 -24.10 0.09
C PRO A 111 -11.70 -23.45 0.26
N GLU A 112 -10.87 -23.97 1.16
CA GLU A 112 -9.47 -23.58 1.31
C GLU A 112 -8.59 -23.89 0.10
N LYS A 113 -9.01 -24.75 -0.82
CA LYS A 113 -8.26 -25.05 -2.04
C LYS A 113 -8.45 -24.02 -3.17
N LEU A 114 -9.32 -23.02 -2.98
CA LEU A 114 -9.39 -21.84 -3.86
C LEU A 114 -8.47 -20.73 -3.33
N ALA A 115 -7.45 -20.36 -4.09
CA ALA A 115 -6.62 -19.18 -3.81
C ALA A 115 -7.07 -18.01 -4.68
N PHE A 116 -7.67 -16.97 -4.08
CA PHE A 116 -8.19 -15.80 -4.80
C PHE A 116 -7.40 -14.53 -4.44
N PHE A 117 -6.53 -14.07 -5.34
CA PHE A 117 -5.61 -12.97 -5.07
C PHE A 117 -5.73 -11.85 -6.11
N THR A 118 -5.82 -10.60 -5.64
CA THR A 118 -6.07 -9.43 -6.49
C THR A 118 -4.90 -8.45 -6.54
N GLY A 119 -4.42 -8.14 -7.73
CA GLY A 119 -3.38 -7.17 -8.01
C GLY A 119 -3.92 -5.75 -7.85
N ARG A 120 -3.90 -4.93 -8.91
CA ARG A 120 -4.44 -3.56 -8.85
C ARG A 120 -5.97 -3.61 -8.76
N ASP A 121 -6.49 -3.85 -7.55
CA ASP A 121 -7.90 -3.90 -7.19
C ASP A 121 -8.29 -2.62 -6.41
N GLN A 122 -9.38 -1.98 -6.82
CA GLN A 122 -9.99 -0.84 -6.12
C GLN A 122 -11.34 -1.15 -5.46
N SER A 123 -11.72 -2.43 -5.47
CA SER A 123 -12.98 -2.97 -4.97
C SER A 123 -12.76 -4.08 -3.92
N GLN A 124 -11.79 -3.88 -3.01
CA GLN A 124 -11.42 -4.87 -1.98
C GLN A 124 -12.58 -5.19 -1.02
N SER A 125 -13.51 -4.26 -0.85
CA SER A 125 -14.78 -4.44 -0.13
C SER A 125 -15.66 -5.49 -0.80
N LEU A 126 -15.78 -5.49 -2.14
CA LEU A 126 -16.50 -6.50 -2.90
C LEU A 126 -15.72 -7.82 -2.97
N THR A 127 -14.45 -7.79 -3.39
CA THR A 127 -13.67 -9.01 -3.62
C THR A 127 -13.42 -9.77 -2.31
N GLY A 128 -13.22 -9.06 -1.20
CA GLY A 128 -13.13 -9.65 0.13
C GLY A 128 -14.47 -10.20 0.63
N TRP A 129 -15.59 -9.52 0.36
CA TRP A 129 -16.92 -10.04 0.67
C TRP A 129 -17.25 -11.30 -0.16
N TRP A 130 -16.85 -11.34 -1.42
CA TRP A 130 -17.00 -12.52 -2.27
C TRP A 130 -16.17 -13.71 -1.74
N ALA A 131 -14.89 -13.49 -1.38
CA ALA A 131 -14.05 -14.53 -0.79
C ALA A 131 -14.64 -15.06 0.52
N GLN A 132 -15.13 -14.16 1.38
CA GLN A 132 -15.83 -14.52 2.60
C GLN A 132 -17.08 -15.35 2.31
N ALA A 133 -17.92 -14.93 1.38
CA ALA A 133 -19.15 -15.64 1.01
C ALA A 133 -18.86 -17.03 0.41
N PHE A 134 -17.78 -17.15 -0.38
CA PHE A 134 -17.29 -18.42 -0.91
C PHE A 134 -16.82 -19.38 0.20
N GLY A 135 -16.22 -18.85 1.26
CA GLY A 135 -15.67 -19.65 2.37
C GLY A 135 -14.15 -19.85 2.31
N THR A 136 -13.45 -19.21 1.37
CA THR A 136 -11.99 -19.37 1.24
C THR A 136 -11.22 -18.45 2.18
N PRO A 137 -10.27 -18.96 2.98
CA PRO A 137 -9.35 -18.15 3.78
C PRO A 137 -8.20 -17.57 2.94
N ASN A 138 -8.05 -18.02 1.69
CA ASN A 138 -6.93 -17.69 0.81
C ASN A 138 -7.29 -16.50 -0.07
N TYR A 139 -7.46 -15.35 0.56
CA TYR A 139 -7.69 -14.09 -0.11
C TYR A 139 -6.78 -12.97 0.39
N ALA A 140 -6.20 -12.23 -0.55
CA ALA A 140 -5.52 -10.98 -0.28
C ALA A 140 -5.38 -10.12 -1.54
N ALA A 141 -5.24 -8.81 -1.33
CA ALA A 141 -4.80 -7.89 -2.36
C ALA A 141 -3.27 -7.77 -2.39
N HIS A 142 -2.71 -7.01 -3.33
CA HIS A 142 -1.26 -6.80 -3.51
C HIS A 142 -0.53 -6.04 -2.38
N GLY A 143 -1.15 -5.80 -1.23
CA GLY A 143 -0.61 -4.94 -0.18
C GLY A 143 0.72 -5.47 0.39
N GLY A 144 0.86 -6.79 0.55
CA GLY A 144 2.06 -7.47 1.06
C GLY A 144 3.34 -7.23 0.26
N PHE A 145 3.27 -6.86 -1.01
CA PHE A 145 4.47 -6.42 -1.75
C PHE A 145 4.42 -4.96 -2.19
N CYS A 146 3.32 -4.27 -1.90
CA CYS A 146 3.20 -2.83 -2.12
C CYS A 146 3.85 -2.06 -0.96
N SER A 147 3.11 -1.84 0.13
CA SER A 147 3.49 -0.92 1.21
C SER A 147 2.74 -1.20 2.53
N VAL A 148 2.45 -2.48 2.85
CA VAL A 148 1.70 -2.83 4.07
C VAL A 148 2.41 -2.39 5.35
N ASN A 149 3.74 -2.35 5.35
CA ASN A 149 4.54 -1.79 6.45
C ASN A 149 4.10 -0.37 6.85
N MET A 150 3.87 0.51 5.86
CA MET A 150 3.40 1.88 6.11
C MET A 150 1.98 1.88 6.69
N ALA A 151 1.11 1.05 6.12
CA ALA A 151 -0.29 0.94 6.53
C ALA A 151 -0.43 0.43 7.97
N ALA A 152 0.19 -0.72 8.27
CA ALA A 152 0.13 -1.35 9.57
C ALA A 152 0.81 -0.48 10.63
N ALA A 153 2.05 -0.02 10.41
CA ALA A 153 2.77 0.79 11.39
C ALA A 153 1.98 2.06 11.77
N GLY A 154 1.36 2.72 10.79
CA GLY A 154 0.50 3.86 11.03
C GLY A 154 -0.76 3.52 11.83
N ILE A 155 -1.49 2.47 11.46
CA ILE A 155 -2.72 2.06 12.17
C ILE A 155 -2.43 1.67 13.62
N TYR A 156 -1.37 0.91 13.87
CA TYR A 156 -0.97 0.51 15.22
C TYR A 156 -0.39 1.66 16.06
N THR A 157 -0.04 2.81 15.46
CA THR A 157 0.59 3.95 16.16
C THR A 157 -0.32 5.17 16.25
N ILE A 158 -0.81 5.69 15.12
CA ILE A 158 -1.60 6.93 15.02
C ILE A 158 -3.02 6.70 14.48
N GLY A 159 -3.46 5.44 14.38
CA GLY A 159 -4.79 5.08 13.87
C GLY A 159 -5.05 5.53 12.43
N GLY A 160 -4.01 5.63 11.61
CA GLY A 160 -4.05 5.98 10.20
C GLY A 160 -2.66 5.86 9.60
N ALA A 161 -2.52 5.87 8.28
CA ALA A 161 -1.21 5.65 7.66
C ALA A 161 -0.76 6.83 6.81
N PHE A 162 0.53 6.84 6.47
CA PHE A 162 1.05 7.61 5.35
C PHE A 162 0.43 7.13 4.03
N TRP A 163 0.09 8.09 3.17
CA TRP A 163 -0.51 7.87 1.84
C TRP A 163 -1.86 7.13 1.86
N GLU A 164 -2.72 7.48 0.89
CA GLU A 164 -4.18 7.26 0.80
C GLU A 164 -5.00 7.77 2.02
N PHE A 165 -4.45 7.81 3.24
CA PHE A 165 -5.16 8.13 4.49
C PHE A 165 -4.64 9.37 5.23
N GLY A 166 -3.70 10.12 4.65
CA GLY A 166 -3.30 11.41 5.17
C GLY A 166 -2.33 12.16 4.26
N GLN A 167 -2.12 13.44 4.55
CA GLN A 167 -1.21 14.33 3.83
C GLN A 167 -0.76 15.52 4.71
N PRO A 168 0.36 16.17 4.37
CA PRO A 168 0.77 17.44 4.99
C PRO A 168 -0.31 18.54 4.92
N ASP A 169 -0.31 19.43 5.90
CA ASP A 169 -0.96 20.74 5.79
C ASP A 169 -0.19 21.62 4.81
N TRP A 170 -0.47 21.42 3.52
CA TRP A 170 0.17 22.13 2.42
C TRP A 170 0.08 23.65 2.54
N ASP A 171 -0.84 24.19 3.33
CA ASP A 171 -1.07 25.64 3.46
C ASP A 171 -0.25 26.27 4.59
N ARG A 172 0.22 25.48 5.56
CA ARG A 172 0.92 26.01 6.76
C ARG A 172 2.26 25.36 7.08
N THR A 173 2.59 24.21 6.48
CA THR A 173 3.91 23.59 6.66
C THR A 173 5.02 24.55 6.23
N LYS A 174 6.07 24.63 7.06
CA LYS A 174 7.29 25.42 6.84
C LYS A 174 8.52 24.55 6.56
N LEU A 175 8.57 23.35 7.12
CA LEU A 175 9.56 22.32 6.83
C LEU A 175 8.87 21.02 6.44
N PHE A 176 9.18 20.50 5.25
CA PHE A 176 8.65 19.25 4.75
C PHE A 176 9.78 18.25 4.51
N VAL A 177 9.69 17.07 5.12
CA VAL A 177 10.73 16.03 5.00
C VAL A 177 10.15 14.78 4.33
N LEU A 178 10.80 14.37 3.24
CA LEU A 178 10.42 13.21 2.41
C LEU A 178 11.36 12.04 2.70
N PHE A 179 10.82 10.89 3.09
CA PHE A 179 11.60 9.65 3.29
C PHE A 179 11.21 8.58 2.27
N GLY A 180 12.16 8.20 1.40
CA GLY A 180 11.98 7.07 0.47
C GLY A 180 10.81 7.21 -0.52
N VAL A 181 10.46 8.44 -0.89
CA VAL A 181 9.33 8.73 -1.80
C VAL A 181 9.78 8.77 -3.26
N ALA A 182 9.09 8.00 -4.11
CA ALA A 182 9.21 8.04 -5.57
C ALA A 182 8.01 8.80 -6.18
N GLU A 183 8.16 9.27 -7.42
CA GLU A 183 7.33 10.28 -8.07
C GLU A 183 5.98 9.75 -8.62
N ASP A 184 5.83 8.43 -8.70
CA ASP A 184 4.57 7.78 -9.05
C ASP A 184 3.62 7.62 -7.85
N HIS A 185 4.18 7.67 -6.64
CA HIS A 185 3.47 7.57 -5.37
C HIS A 185 3.09 8.96 -4.87
N ASP A 186 1.81 9.13 -4.59
CA ASP A 186 1.15 10.43 -4.34
C ASP A 186 1.35 11.49 -5.45
N SER A 187 1.35 11.06 -6.73
CA SER A 187 1.84 11.86 -7.86
C SER A 187 1.33 13.32 -7.96
N ASN A 188 0.08 13.56 -8.34
CA ASN A 188 -0.40 14.94 -8.54
C ASN A 188 -0.65 15.71 -7.23
N PRO A 189 -1.25 15.11 -6.19
CA PRO A 189 -1.50 15.83 -4.94
C PRO A 189 -0.22 16.37 -4.30
N ILE A 190 0.85 15.54 -4.23
CA ILE A 190 2.13 15.99 -3.66
C ILE A 190 2.82 17.03 -4.54
N LYS A 191 2.68 16.99 -5.87
CA LYS A 191 3.23 18.01 -6.77
C LYS A 191 2.56 19.36 -6.56
N ILE A 192 1.23 19.38 -6.41
CA ILE A 192 0.47 20.58 -6.06
C ILE A 192 0.93 21.09 -4.69
N GLY A 193 1.07 20.20 -3.71
CA GLY A 193 1.57 20.50 -2.37
C GLY A 193 2.96 21.13 -2.38
N LEU A 194 3.93 20.48 -3.04
CA LEU A 194 5.30 20.98 -3.21
C LEU A 194 5.33 22.33 -3.93
N GLY A 195 4.47 22.53 -4.93
CA GLY A 195 4.29 23.82 -5.60
C GLY A 195 3.86 24.92 -4.63
N LYS A 196 2.85 24.66 -3.79
CA LYS A 196 2.40 25.58 -2.74
C LYS A 196 3.51 25.87 -1.72
N LEU A 197 4.21 24.85 -1.26
CA LEU A 197 5.30 24.99 -0.28
C LEU A 197 6.42 25.88 -0.83
N LYS A 198 6.92 25.56 -2.02
CA LYS A 198 8.00 26.35 -2.65
C LYS A 198 7.58 27.78 -2.97
N ALA A 199 6.35 28.00 -3.42
CA ALA A 199 5.83 29.34 -3.68
C ALA A 199 5.82 30.24 -2.42
N ARG A 200 5.69 29.64 -1.23
CA ARG A 200 5.77 30.35 0.05
C ARG A 200 7.17 30.39 0.67
N GLY A 201 8.16 29.78 0.04
CA GLY A 201 9.52 29.65 0.59
C GLY A 201 9.65 28.63 1.72
N ALA A 202 8.71 27.68 1.86
CA ALA A 202 8.88 26.56 2.78
C ALA A 202 10.00 25.62 2.31
N ARG A 203 10.76 25.07 3.26
CA ARG A 203 11.92 24.22 2.97
C ARG A 203 11.51 22.76 2.79
N VAL A 204 12.08 22.10 1.79
CA VAL A 204 11.84 20.70 1.43
C VAL A 204 13.15 19.92 1.54
N VAL A 205 13.17 18.87 2.36
CA VAL A 205 14.32 17.96 2.56
C VAL A 205 13.98 16.58 2.01
N GLY A 206 14.87 16.01 1.19
CA GLY A 206 14.74 14.65 0.66
C GLY A 206 15.73 13.69 1.30
N VAL A 207 15.25 12.60 1.91
CA VAL A 207 16.04 11.48 2.40
C VAL A 207 15.77 10.28 1.49
N ASN A 208 16.74 10.00 0.61
CA ASN A 208 16.60 9.00 -0.45
C ASN A 208 17.98 8.64 -1.00
N PRO A 209 18.31 7.36 -1.28
CA PRO A 209 19.57 7.01 -1.94
C PRO A 209 19.73 7.64 -3.34
N ILE A 210 18.62 8.00 -4.01
CA ILE A 210 18.59 8.50 -5.39
C ILE A 210 18.06 9.94 -5.43
N ARG A 211 18.80 10.83 -6.10
CA ARG A 211 18.38 12.23 -6.28
C ARG A 211 17.63 12.46 -7.61
N THR A 212 16.41 11.93 -7.74
CA THR A 212 15.51 12.21 -8.88
C THR A 212 14.20 12.84 -8.41
N GLY A 213 13.47 13.44 -9.35
CA GLY A 213 12.12 14.00 -9.16
C GLY A 213 11.95 14.85 -7.92
N TYR A 214 11.22 14.39 -6.90
CA TYR A 214 11.02 15.19 -5.68
C TYR A 214 12.34 15.51 -4.96
N ASN A 215 13.30 14.59 -4.98
CA ASN A 215 14.64 14.81 -4.40
C ASN A 215 15.51 15.71 -5.30
N ALA A 216 15.22 15.78 -6.59
CA ALA A 216 15.93 16.70 -7.50
C ALA A 216 15.55 18.17 -7.24
N ILE A 217 14.32 18.43 -6.79
CA ILE A 217 13.85 19.78 -6.44
C ILE A 217 13.99 20.11 -4.94
N ALA A 218 14.39 19.15 -4.10
CA ALA A 218 14.57 19.38 -2.68
C ALA A 218 15.68 20.41 -2.42
N ASP A 219 15.52 21.20 -1.36
CA ASP A 219 16.48 22.23 -0.97
C ASP A 219 17.72 21.63 -0.26
N ASP A 220 17.58 20.42 0.29
CA ASP A 220 18.69 19.58 0.76
C ASP A 220 18.38 18.10 0.49
N TRP A 221 19.43 17.31 0.25
CA TRP A 221 19.33 15.90 -0.09
C TRP A 221 20.29 15.07 0.77
N TYR A 222 19.74 14.04 1.40
CA TYR A 222 20.46 13.05 2.21
C TYR A 222 20.47 11.72 1.46
N GLY A 223 21.61 11.43 0.82
CA GLY A 223 21.87 10.19 0.09
C GLY A 223 22.06 8.99 1.02
N ILE A 224 21.01 8.63 1.77
CA ILE A 224 21.00 7.60 2.80
C ILE A 224 21.38 6.21 2.25
N THR A 225 22.07 5.41 3.06
CA THR A 225 22.27 3.98 2.79
C THR A 225 20.93 3.23 2.91
N PRO A 226 20.49 2.46 1.90
CA PRO A 226 19.20 1.75 1.95
C PRO A 226 19.03 0.89 3.21
N GLY A 227 17.84 0.92 3.82
CA GLY A 227 17.50 0.15 5.03
C GLY A 227 18.03 0.74 6.35
N THR A 228 18.68 1.91 6.31
CA THR A 228 19.20 2.61 7.51
C THR A 228 18.39 3.85 7.91
N ASP A 229 17.29 4.14 7.21
CA ASP A 229 16.40 5.27 7.50
C ASP A 229 15.91 5.28 8.95
N GLY A 230 15.46 4.11 9.45
CA GLY A 230 15.02 3.96 10.84
C GLY A 230 16.11 4.31 11.85
N LEU A 231 17.36 3.92 11.58
CA LEU A 231 18.51 4.23 12.43
C LEU A 231 18.80 5.74 12.46
N MET A 232 18.74 6.41 11.30
CA MET A 232 18.87 7.87 11.23
C MET A 232 17.73 8.56 12.00
N ILE A 233 16.48 8.10 11.84
CA ILE A 233 15.32 8.65 12.54
C ILE A 233 15.46 8.51 14.06
N LEU A 234 15.88 7.33 14.55
CA LEU A 234 16.13 7.12 15.98
C LEU A 234 17.26 8.03 16.49
N SER A 235 18.26 8.35 15.66
CA SER A 235 19.29 9.33 16.01
C SER A 235 18.79 10.78 16.04
N LEU A 236 17.83 11.14 15.17
CA LEU A 236 17.14 12.43 15.26
C LEU A 236 16.33 12.51 16.57
N ILE A 237 15.62 11.44 16.94
CA ILE A 237 14.88 11.33 18.20
C ILE A 237 15.84 11.50 19.39
N HIS A 238 16.98 10.81 19.38
CA HIS A 238 18.03 10.95 20.40
C HIS A 238 18.47 12.41 20.56
N CYS A 239 18.75 13.12 19.47
CA CYS A 239 19.14 14.52 19.51
C CYS A 239 18.03 15.42 20.10
N LEU A 240 16.77 15.16 19.77
CA LEU A 240 15.63 15.92 20.30
C LEU A 240 15.42 15.69 21.80
N PHE A 241 15.56 14.44 22.26
CA PHE A 241 15.55 14.10 23.69
C PHE A 241 16.70 14.77 24.45
N ALA A 242 17.94 14.66 23.93
CA ALA A 242 19.11 15.27 24.55
C ALA A 242 19.03 16.79 24.63
N ALA A 243 18.36 17.43 23.66
CA ALA A 243 18.12 18.87 23.64
C ALA A 243 16.88 19.32 24.45
N GLY A 244 16.09 18.39 24.98
CA GLY A 244 14.81 18.70 25.65
C GLY A 244 13.76 19.32 24.71
N LYS A 245 13.89 19.12 23.40
CA LYS A 245 13.01 19.69 22.36
C LYS A 245 11.92 18.70 22.00
N LEU A 246 10.98 18.51 22.93
CA LEU A 246 9.84 17.60 22.84
C LEU A 246 8.54 18.36 23.17
N ASP A 247 7.43 18.04 22.50
CA ASP A 247 6.12 18.60 22.85
C ASP A 247 5.49 17.84 24.02
N LEU A 248 5.90 18.21 25.24
CA LEU A 248 5.44 17.54 26.47
C LEU A 248 3.92 17.67 26.69
N ALA A 249 3.33 18.81 26.32
CA ALA A 249 1.89 19.01 26.47
C ALA A 249 1.09 18.09 25.53
N TYR A 250 1.55 17.96 24.27
CA TYR A 250 0.97 17.04 23.31
C TYR A 250 1.14 15.58 23.75
N LEU A 251 2.35 15.17 24.16
CA LEU A 251 2.63 13.83 24.66
C LEU A 251 1.73 13.46 25.83
N ALA A 252 1.59 14.34 26.82
CA ALA A 252 0.75 14.11 28.00
C ALA A 252 -0.74 13.97 27.65
N ARG A 253 -1.24 14.72 26.67
CA ARG A 253 -2.69 14.80 26.40
C ARG A 253 -3.19 13.75 25.43
N PHE A 254 -2.42 13.46 24.38
CA PHE A 254 -2.93 12.86 23.15
C PHE A 254 -2.26 11.53 22.78
N THR A 255 -1.35 11.06 23.61
CA THR A 255 -0.60 9.82 23.40
C THR A 255 -0.65 8.96 24.65
N ASN A 256 -0.22 7.71 24.54
CA ASN A 256 -0.07 6.82 25.68
C ASN A 256 1.23 7.04 26.49
N ALA A 257 2.00 8.10 26.22
CA ALA A 257 3.18 8.47 26.99
C ALA A 257 2.98 8.56 28.53
N PRO A 258 1.85 9.08 29.08
CA PRO A 258 1.65 9.14 30.53
C PRO A 258 1.06 7.86 31.14
N LEU A 259 0.71 6.85 30.33
CA LEU A 259 0.17 5.60 30.86
C LEU A 259 1.28 4.82 31.57
N LEU A 260 0.90 4.13 32.64
CA LEU A 260 1.81 3.32 33.46
C LEU A 260 2.02 1.94 32.83
N VAL A 261 3.27 1.48 32.78
CA VAL A 261 3.66 0.14 32.30
C VAL A 261 3.82 -0.79 33.50
N ASN A 262 3.14 -1.93 33.49
CA ASN A 262 3.20 -2.91 34.56
C ASN A 262 4.62 -3.48 34.69
N ALA A 263 5.24 -3.24 35.85
CA ALA A 263 6.60 -3.68 36.15
C ALA A 263 6.66 -5.06 36.84
N ALA A 264 5.53 -5.59 37.30
CA ALA A 264 5.48 -6.88 37.99
C ALA A 264 5.81 -8.02 37.03
N ASP A 265 6.60 -8.99 37.51
CA ASP A 265 6.86 -10.21 36.75
C ASP A 265 5.58 -11.03 36.58
N GLY A 266 5.46 -11.70 35.42
CA GLY A 266 4.30 -12.53 35.09
C GLY A 266 3.70 -12.19 33.73
N PRO A 267 2.51 -12.74 33.42
CA PRO A 267 1.90 -12.68 32.09
C PRO A 267 1.44 -11.29 31.65
N GLU A 268 1.46 -10.30 32.56
CA GLU A 268 1.08 -8.91 32.27
C GLU A 268 2.27 -7.95 32.27
N LYS A 269 3.51 -8.47 32.42
CA LYS A 269 4.71 -7.65 32.46
C LYS A 269 4.87 -6.83 31.16
N GLY A 270 4.98 -5.52 31.29
CA GLY A 270 5.10 -4.60 30.17
C GLY A 270 3.79 -4.23 29.49
N LEU A 271 2.64 -4.76 29.93
CA LEU A 271 1.32 -4.27 29.50
C LEU A 271 0.96 -2.98 30.23
N LEU A 272 -0.03 -2.24 29.71
CA LEU A 272 -0.48 -1.01 30.34
C LEU A 272 -1.30 -1.34 31.59
N LEU A 273 -1.01 -0.65 32.69
CA LEU A 273 -1.73 -0.81 33.95
C LEU A 273 -3.18 -0.32 33.80
N ARG A 274 -4.12 -1.11 34.32
CA ARG A 274 -5.56 -0.88 34.19
C ARG A 274 -6.25 -0.83 35.55
N ASN A 275 -7.38 -0.12 35.64
CA ASN A 275 -8.26 -0.16 36.81
C ASN A 275 -9.10 -1.45 36.85
N ALA A 276 -9.97 -1.58 37.86
CA ALA A 276 -10.85 -2.75 38.02
C ALA A 276 -11.83 -2.93 36.84
N GLU A 277 -12.16 -1.84 36.15
CA GLU A 277 -13.01 -1.81 34.96
C GLU A 277 -12.25 -2.09 33.66
N GLY A 278 -10.93 -2.37 33.73
CA GLY A 278 -10.09 -2.68 32.59
C GLY A 278 -9.65 -1.47 31.76
N GLN A 279 -9.88 -0.24 32.23
CA GLN A 279 -9.44 0.98 31.56
C GLN A 279 -7.98 1.32 31.91
N PRO A 280 -7.14 1.73 30.93
CA PRO A 280 -5.80 2.20 31.24
C PRO A 280 -5.82 3.42 32.16
N ILE A 281 -4.84 3.51 33.06
CA ILE A 281 -4.76 4.60 34.04
C ILE A 281 -3.54 5.51 33.82
N VAL A 282 -3.73 6.77 34.20
CA VAL A 282 -2.69 7.80 34.37
C VAL A 282 -2.64 8.24 35.83
N ILE A 283 -1.62 9.00 36.21
CA ILE A 283 -1.63 9.79 37.44
C ILE A 283 -2.07 11.21 37.09
N ASP A 284 -3.16 11.70 37.71
CA ASP A 284 -3.62 13.08 37.53
C ASP A 284 -2.72 14.03 38.31
N ARG A 285 -2.02 14.92 37.61
CA ARG A 285 -1.04 15.86 38.15
C ARG A 285 -1.63 16.76 39.24
N ARG A 286 -2.94 17.04 39.19
CA ARG A 286 -3.61 17.92 40.17
C ARG A 286 -3.86 17.24 41.51
N SER A 287 -4.22 15.95 41.47
CA SER A 287 -4.56 15.19 42.68
C SER A 287 -3.42 14.30 43.17
N GLY A 288 -2.46 13.97 42.31
CA GLY A 288 -1.42 12.97 42.57
C GLY A 288 -1.96 11.53 42.62
N ALA A 289 -3.21 11.30 42.21
CA ALA A 289 -3.88 10.01 42.32
C ALA A 289 -4.09 9.35 40.95
N PRO A 290 -4.21 8.00 40.89
CA PRO A 290 -4.65 7.29 39.70
C PRO A 290 -6.01 7.76 39.20
N ALA A 291 -6.14 7.94 37.89
CA ALA A 291 -7.38 8.28 37.21
C ALA A 291 -7.48 7.55 35.85
N PRO A 292 -8.69 7.27 35.36
CA PRO A 292 -8.89 6.81 33.99
C PRO A 292 -8.29 7.79 32.99
N TRP A 293 -7.62 7.29 31.95
CA TRP A 293 -6.94 8.12 30.96
C TRP A 293 -7.86 9.12 30.24
N ASP A 294 -9.15 8.81 30.12
CA ASP A 294 -10.21 9.60 29.48
C ASP A 294 -11.12 10.34 30.47
N GLY A 295 -10.79 10.32 31.76
CA GLY A 295 -11.57 10.99 32.79
C GLY A 295 -11.72 12.50 32.54
N ALA A 296 -12.90 13.03 32.86
CA ALA A 296 -13.22 14.45 32.66
C ALA A 296 -12.24 15.37 33.41
N GLY A 297 -11.61 16.27 32.67
CA GLY A 297 -10.65 17.24 33.22
C GLY A 297 -9.35 16.65 33.79
N VAL A 298 -9.05 15.36 33.60
CA VAL A 298 -7.79 14.73 34.04
C VAL A 298 -6.59 15.39 33.34
N GLU A 299 -5.54 15.69 34.10
CA GLU A 299 -4.26 16.20 33.61
C GLU A 299 -3.14 15.17 33.80
N PRO A 300 -2.80 14.35 32.80
CA PRO A 300 -1.80 13.29 32.97
C PRO A 300 -0.39 13.80 33.28
N ASP A 301 0.29 13.16 34.24
CA ASP A 301 1.69 13.42 34.56
C ASP A 301 2.64 12.43 33.83
N LEU A 302 3.51 12.96 32.96
CA LEU A 302 4.52 12.18 32.22
C LEU A 302 5.63 11.62 33.12
N GLY A 303 5.94 12.29 34.24
CA GLY A 303 7.02 11.91 35.14
C GLY A 303 6.61 10.97 36.26
N ALA A 304 5.33 10.58 36.31
CA ALA A 304 4.78 9.85 37.43
C ALA A 304 5.34 8.43 37.57
N THR A 305 5.51 7.99 38.80
CA THR A 305 5.78 6.60 39.15
C THR A 305 4.78 6.19 40.21
N TRP A 306 4.13 5.04 40.01
CA TRP A 306 3.07 4.56 40.89
C TRP A 306 3.23 3.07 41.13
N GLN A 307 3.37 2.66 42.40
CA GLN A 307 3.54 1.26 42.78
C GLN A 307 4.66 0.54 42.00
N GLY A 308 5.78 1.23 41.76
CA GLY A 308 6.91 0.70 40.98
C GLY A 308 6.71 0.71 39.45
N CYS A 309 5.50 0.97 38.96
CA CYS A 309 5.22 1.16 37.54
C CYS A 309 5.67 2.55 37.09
N ARG A 310 6.35 2.63 35.94
CA ARG A 310 6.81 3.88 35.32
C ARG A 310 5.94 4.21 34.10
N THR A 311 5.89 5.48 33.73
CA THR A 311 5.21 5.90 32.50
C THR A 311 5.93 5.42 31.26
N VAL A 312 5.19 5.25 30.15
CA VAL A 312 5.77 5.02 28.81
C VAL A 312 6.82 6.10 28.48
N PHE A 313 6.60 7.35 28.87
CA PHE A 313 7.56 8.45 28.66
C PHE A 313 8.92 8.18 29.32
N GLN A 314 8.95 7.66 30.54
CA GLN A 314 10.21 7.29 31.21
C GLN A 314 10.93 6.17 30.45
N HIS A 315 10.20 5.17 29.95
CA HIS A 315 10.77 4.11 29.11
C HIS A 315 11.33 4.64 27.77
N MET A 316 10.64 5.62 27.15
CA MET A 316 11.14 6.29 25.96
C MET A 316 12.44 7.05 26.24
N ALA A 317 12.49 7.82 27.33
CA ALA A 317 13.67 8.59 27.70
C ALA A 317 14.88 7.68 27.94
N GLU A 318 14.68 6.57 28.68
CA GLU A 318 15.70 5.55 28.92
C GLU A 318 16.21 4.93 27.61
N ARG A 319 15.30 4.55 26.70
CA ARG A 319 15.66 3.93 25.42
C ARG A 319 16.40 4.89 24.48
N TYR A 320 15.85 6.08 24.24
CA TYR A 320 16.32 6.92 23.14
C TYR A 320 17.44 7.89 23.52
N LEU A 321 17.72 8.08 24.82
CA LEU A 321 18.96 8.73 25.27
C LEU A 321 20.18 7.78 25.21
N ALA A 322 19.99 6.50 24.88
CA ALA A 322 21.07 5.54 24.80
C ALA A 322 22.18 5.99 23.82
N PRO A 323 23.47 5.80 24.15
CA PRO A 323 24.60 6.22 23.31
C PRO A 323 24.63 5.58 21.91
N GLU A 324 23.99 4.42 21.73
CA GLU A 324 23.90 3.73 20.44
C GLU A 324 23.12 4.53 19.38
N TYR A 325 22.24 5.45 19.80
CA TYR A 325 21.52 6.36 18.90
C TYR A 325 22.23 7.71 18.73
N ALA A 326 23.37 7.94 19.38
CA ALA A 326 24.14 9.15 19.18
C ALA A 326 24.57 9.27 17.70
N PRO A 327 24.55 10.48 17.10
CA PRO A 327 24.96 10.70 15.72
C PRO A 327 26.30 10.06 15.35
N GLU A 328 27.25 10.05 16.28
CA GLU A 328 28.59 9.48 16.13
C GLU A 328 28.56 7.95 15.98
N ALA A 329 27.64 7.28 16.67
CA ALA A 329 27.47 5.82 16.59
C ALA A 329 26.76 5.39 15.28
N VAL A 330 25.89 6.24 14.72
CA VAL A 330 25.06 5.88 13.56
C VAL A 330 25.63 6.35 12.21
N ALA A 331 26.47 7.39 12.20
CA ALA A 331 26.85 8.12 10.98
C ALA A 331 27.46 7.23 9.88
N ALA A 332 28.39 6.35 10.26
CA ALA A 332 29.08 5.48 9.31
C ALA A 332 28.12 4.51 8.60
N ARG A 333 27.13 4.00 9.31
CA ARG A 333 26.14 3.04 8.78
C ARG A 333 25.15 3.71 7.85
N CYS A 334 24.69 4.90 8.25
CA CYS A 334 23.72 5.67 7.47
C CYS A 334 24.32 6.30 6.20
N GLY A 335 25.65 6.45 6.14
CA GLY A 335 26.30 7.23 5.09
C GLY A 335 26.08 8.75 5.24
N ILE A 336 25.62 9.21 6.42
CA ILE A 336 25.34 10.61 6.73
C ILE A 336 26.20 11.02 7.93
N SER A 337 27.01 12.06 7.77
CA SER A 337 27.90 12.53 8.84
C SER A 337 27.13 12.97 10.09
N ALA A 338 27.69 12.73 11.28
CA ALA A 338 27.11 13.16 12.56
C ALA A 338 26.71 14.66 12.61
N PRO A 339 27.53 15.62 12.10
CA PRO A 339 27.12 17.03 12.04
C PRO A 339 25.86 17.28 11.21
N ARG A 340 25.66 16.57 10.09
CA ARG A 340 24.45 16.69 9.27
C ARG A 340 23.21 16.15 9.98
N ILE A 341 23.33 15.04 10.71
CA ILE A 341 22.23 14.50 11.53
C ILE A 341 21.83 15.52 12.60
N ARG A 342 22.81 16.09 13.33
CA ARG A 342 22.57 17.14 14.33
C ARG A 342 21.94 18.39 13.71
N ALA A 343 22.40 18.80 12.53
CA ALA A 343 21.86 19.97 11.84
C ALA A 343 20.37 19.78 11.49
N LEU A 344 19.99 18.61 10.95
CA LEU A 344 18.59 18.31 10.68
C LEU A 344 17.75 18.24 11.96
N ALA A 345 18.25 17.61 13.03
CA ALA A 345 17.56 17.56 14.32
C ALA A 345 17.35 18.97 14.92
N ALA A 346 18.37 19.82 14.87
CA ALA A 346 18.29 21.20 15.34
C ALA A 346 17.28 22.01 14.50
N GLU A 347 17.24 21.79 13.19
CA GLU A 347 16.27 22.44 12.32
C GLU A 347 14.84 21.98 12.61
N LEU A 348 14.61 20.68 12.76
CA LEU A 348 13.32 20.12 13.16
C LEU A 348 12.83 20.77 14.47
N ALA A 349 13.70 20.84 15.48
CA ALA A 349 13.39 21.50 16.74
C ALA A 349 13.05 22.98 16.56
N ARG A 350 13.89 23.73 15.84
CA ARG A 350 13.68 25.17 15.61
C ARG A 350 12.35 25.43 14.92
N VAL A 351 12.05 24.72 13.84
CA VAL A 351 10.80 24.92 13.07
C VAL A 351 9.57 24.47 13.86
N ALA A 352 9.65 23.36 14.61
CA ALA A 352 8.52 22.89 15.40
C ALA A 352 8.20 23.83 16.58
N PHE A 353 9.22 24.27 17.32
CA PHE A 353 9.02 24.94 18.61
C PHE A 353 9.18 26.46 18.55
N ASP A 354 10.18 26.97 17.84
CA ASP A 354 10.48 28.40 17.81
C ASP A 354 9.65 29.13 16.73
N GLU A 355 9.05 28.37 15.80
CA GLU A 355 8.25 28.86 14.68
C GLU A 355 6.78 28.39 14.71
N ALA A 356 6.30 27.97 15.88
CA ALA A 356 4.96 27.44 16.12
C ALA A 356 3.84 28.34 15.59
N ILE A 357 2.71 27.72 15.24
CA ILE A 357 1.53 28.40 14.70
C ILE A 357 0.42 28.35 15.74
N GLU A 358 -0.40 29.39 15.83
CA GLU A 358 -1.65 29.37 16.61
C GLU A 358 -2.82 29.77 15.72
N ILE A 359 -3.91 29.01 15.80
CA ILE A 359 -5.20 29.35 15.16
C ILE A 359 -6.22 29.59 16.26
N ALA A 360 -6.89 30.75 16.22
CA ALA A 360 -7.94 31.15 17.15
C ALA A 360 -9.28 30.47 16.82
N GLU A 361 -9.27 29.14 16.74
CA GLU A 361 -10.45 28.30 16.55
C GLU A 361 -10.68 27.48 17.84
N PRO A 362 -11.68 27.85 18.67
CA PRO A 362 -11.94 27.12 19.91
C PRO A 362 -12.52 25.73 19.63
N TRP A 363 -12.09 24.72 20.38
CA TRP A 363 -12.52 23.32 20.19
C TRP A 363 -12.59 22.58 21.53
N THR A 364 -13.35 21.48 21.57
CA THR A 364 -13.52 20.68 22.79
C THR A 364 -12.89 19.31 22.59
N ASP A 365 -12.01 18.91 23.52
CA ASP A 365 -11.41 17.59 23.49
C ASP A 365 -12.30 16.50 24.13
N PHE A 366 -11.92 15.25 23.96
CA PHE A 366 -12.63 14.08 24.47
C PHE A 366 -12.73 14.00 26.00
N ARG A 367 -11.94 14.78 26.75
CA ARG A 367 -12.05 14.91 28.22
C ARG A 367 -12.95 16.07 28.65
N GLY A 368 -13.63 16.72 27.69
CA GLY A 368 -14.52 17.85 27.92
C GLY A 368 -13.80 19.19 28.12
N ILE A 369 -12.49 19.28 27.87
CA ILE A 369 -11.73 20.52 28.05
C ILE A 369 -11.95 21.41 26.81
N ARG A 370 -12.43 22.64 27.02
CA ARG A 370 -12.54 23.66 25.97
C ARG A 370 -11.22 24.40 25.80
N HIS A 371 -10.62 24.24 24.64
CA HIS A 371 -9.42 24.95 24.20
C HIS A 371 -9.84 26.21 23.44
N GLN A 372 -9.17 27.34 23.68
CA GLN A 372 -9.45 28.60 22.97
C GLN A 372 -8.74 28.70 21.62
N LYS A 373 -7.72 27.87 21.41
CA LYS A 373 -6.86 27.90 20.22
C LYS A 373 -6.33 26.50 19.89
N MET A 374 -5.85 26.36 18.66
CA MET A 374 -5.14 25.19 18.15
C MET A 374 -3.66 25.53 17.99
N THR A 375 -2.78 24.70 18.56
CA THR A 375 -1.33 24.89 18.52
C THR A 375 -0.70 24.02 17.44
N GLY A 376 -0.14 24.65 16.43
CA GLY A 376 0.52 24.01 15.29
C GLY A 376 2.03 23.88 15.43
N ARG A 377 2.55 22.79 14.89
CA ARG A 377 3.98 22.50 14.73
C ARG A 377 4.24 22.37 13.23
N PRO A 378 4.81 23.40 12.56
CA PRO A 378 4.81 23.48 11.09
C PRO A 378 5.87 22.62 10.40
N VAL A 379 6.06 21.41 10.91
CA VAL A 379 6.91 20.36 10.35
C VAL A 379 6.01 19.24 9.88
N SER A 380 6.10 18.87 8.61
CA SER A 380 5.37 17.72 8.06
C SER A 380 6.33 16.70 7.47
N PHE A 381 5.88 15.46 7.47
CA PHE A 381 6.61 14.34 6.89
C PHE A 381 5.75 13.64 5.85
N HIS A 382 6.40 13.01 4.88
CA HIS A 382 5.77 12.04 4.01
C HIS A 382 6.76 10.93 3.69
N ALA A 383 6.28 9.69 3.66
CA ALA A 383 7.11 8.53 3.44
C ALA A 383 6.37 7.47 2.66
N MET A 384 7.13 6.68 1.88
CA MET A 384 6.57 5.64 1.02
C MET A 384 7.51 4.43 0.94
N ARG A 385 7.37 3.60 -0.12
CA ARG A 385 8.02 2.29 -0.28
C ARG A 385 9.52 2.27 -0.04
N GLY A 386 10.24 3.38 -0.27
CA GLY A 386 11.68 3.45 -0.05
C GLY A 386 12.11 3.10 1.37
N ILE A 387 11.27 3.36 2.38
CA ILE A 387 11.55 2.92 3.77
C ILE A 387 10.81 1.65 4.16
N SER A 388 9.79 1.25 3.39
CA SER A 388 8.85 0.20 3.78
C SER A 388 9.16 -1.16 3.15
N ALA A 389 9.82 -1.20 1.99
CA ALA A 389 10.12 -2.43 1.25
C ALA A 389 11.46 -3.07 1.67
N HIS A 390 11.71 -3.04 2.99
CA HIS A 390 12.87 -3.60 3.68
C HIS A 390 12.36 -4.55 4.77
N SER A 391 13.17 -5.53 5.19
CA SER A 391 12.79 -6.44 6.27
C SER A 391 12.66 -5.77 7.64
N ASN A 392 13.16 -4.54 7.80
CA ASN A 392 13.00 -3.70 9.00
C ASN A 392 12.01 -2.53 8.79
N GLY A 393 11.21 -2.58 7.73
CA GLY A 393 10.39 -1.47 7.28
C GLY A 393 9.24 -1.11 8.22
N PHE A 394 8.67 -2.09 8.94
CA PHE A 394 7.60 -1.82 9.91
C PHE A 394 8.09 -0.93 11.06
N GLN A 395 9.20 -1.32 11.69
CA GLN A 395 9.76 -0.56 12.81
C GLN A 395 10.31 0.79 12.36
N THR A 396 10.87 0.87 11.14
CA THR A 396 11.27 2.15 10.53
C THR A 396 10.09 3.10 10.35
N ALA A 397 8.94 2.61 9.85
CA ALA A 397 7.74 3.42 9.72
C ALA A 397 7.18 3.86 11.09
N ARG A 398 7.22 2.99 12.12
CA ARG A 398 6.85 3.37 13.50
C ARG A 398 7.79 4.42 14.08
N ALA A 399 9.10 4.32 13.84
CA ALA A 399 10.08 5.31 14.28
C ALA A 399 9.78 6.69 13.66
N LEU A 400 9.37 6.75 12.39
CA LEU A 400 8.96 8.00 11.75
C LEU A 400 7.67 8.58 12.37
N HIS A 401 6.69 7.74 12.70
CA HIS A 401 5.51 8.20 13.44
C HIS A 401 5.87 8.68 14.85
N LEU A 402 6.79 8.01 15.54
CA LEU A 402 7.30 8.47 16.83
C LEU A 402 7.98 9.84 16.72
N LEU A 403 8.83 10.06 15.70
CA LEU A 403 9.44 11.37 15.44
C LEU A 403 8.38 12.47 15.28
N GLN A 404 7.31 12.20 14.54
CA GLN A 404 6.22 13.17 14.38
C GLN A 404 5.49 13.44 15.71
N ILE A 405 5.26 12.39 16.50
CA ILE A 405 4.58 12.45 17.79
C ILE A 405 5.39 13.28 18.81
N ILE A 406 6.70 13.05 18.91
CA ILE A 406 7.53 13.82 19.87
C ILE A 406 7.63 15.31 19.51
N LEU A 407 7.53 15.63 18.22
CA LEU A 407 7.46 17.01 17.75
C LEU A 407 6.08 17.63 17.95
N GLY A 408 5.04 16.83 18.27
CA GLY A 408 3.64 17.28 18.36
C GLY A 408 3.03 17.64 17.00
N SER A 409 3.48 16.99 15.92
CA SER A 409 3.25 17.43 14.53
C SER A 409 2.20 16.62 13.74
N VAL A 410 1.40 15.80 14.42
CA VAL A 410 0.31 15.02 13.79
C VAL A 410 -1.04 15.59 14.20
N GLU A 411 -1.95 15.74 13.25
CA GLU A 411 -3.30 16.30 13.43
C GLU A 411 -3.29 17.73 14.00
N VAL A 412 -2.24 18.51 13.76
CA VAL A 412 -2.12 19.92 14.19
C VAL A 412 -1.92 20.86 12.98
N PRO A 413 -2.17 22.17 13.13
CA PRO A 413 -1.86 23.15 12.09
C PRO A 413 -0.41 23.10 11.62
N GLY A 414 -0.20 23.08 10.31
CA GLY A 414 1.14 23.01 9.70
C GLY A 414 1.81 21.63 9.73
N GLY A 415 1.21 20.63 10.39
CA GLY A 415 1.71 19.27 10.50
C GLY A 415 1.06 18.27 9.53
N TYR A 416 1.28 16.98 9.78
CA TYR A 416 0.66 15.88 9.03
C TYR A 416 -0.80 15.68 9.45
N ARG A 417 -1.72 15.51 8.49
CA ARG A 417 -3.16 15.39 8.75
C ARG A 417 -3.73 14.10 8.15
N LEU A 418 -4.61 13.45 8.90
CA LEU A 418 -5.34 12.26 8.50
C LEU A 418 -6.59 12.62 7.69
N LYS A 419 -6.93 11.75 6.74
CA LYS A 419 -8.09 11.84 5.83
C LYS A 419 -9.20 10.89 6.32
N PRO A 420 -10.47 11.33 6.36
CA PRO A 420 -11.60 10.45 6.63
C PRO A 420 -11.63 9.22 5.69
N PRO A 421 -12.06 8.03 6.17
CA PRO A 421 -12.73 7.79 7.44
C PRO A 421 -11.75 7.57 8.62
N TYR A 422 -10.45 7.78 8.41
CA TYR A 422 -9.44 7.80 9.47
C TYR A 422 -9.36 9.19 10.11
N PRO A 423 -8.88 9.33 11.35
CA PRO A 423 -8.29 8.30 12.22
C PRO A 423 -9.27 7.26 12.78
N LYS A 424 -8.78 6.04 13.05
CA LYS A 424 -9.48 4.95 13.75
C LYS A 424 -8.52 4.19 14.67
N PRO A 425 -8.90 3.87 15.92
CA PRO A 425 -8.09 2.99 16.76
C PRO A 425 -8.02 1.58 16.14
N VAL A 426 -6.94 0.84 16.40
CA VAL A 426 -6.78 -0.52 15.85
C VAL A 426 -7.93 -1.45 16.27
N GLU A 427 -8.52 -1.22 17.44
CA GLU A 427 -9.66 -1.95 17.98
C GLU A 427 -10.96 -1.74 17.21
N ALA A 428 -11.07 -0.65 16.44
CA ALA A 428 -12.20 -0.41 15.54
C ALA A 428 -12.10 -1.24 14.23
N HIS A 429 -10.98 -1.94 14.02
CA HIS A 429 -10.80 -2.86 12.91
C HIS A 429 -11.12 -4.30 13.33
N GLY A 430 -11.70 -5.07 12.40
CA GLY A 430 -11.89 -6.50 12.59
C GLY A 430 -10.56 -7.26 12.63
N VAL A 431 -10.60 -8.46 13.21
CA VAL A 431 -9.51 -9.44 13.23
C VAL A 431 -9.64 -10.39 12.03
N PRO A 432 -8.56 -11.03 11.55
CA PRO A 432 -8.63 -11.95 10.42
C PRO A 432 -9.42 -13.22 10.77
N HIS A 433 -10.16 -13.76 9.80
CA HIS A 433 -10.88 -15.03 9.91
C HIS A 433 -10.41 -16.02 8.84
N PHE A 434 -10.25 -17.27 9.22
CA PHE A 434 -9.60 -18.31 8.39
C PHE A 434 -10.21 -19.71 8.56
N ALA A 435 -11.22 -19.86 9.44
CA ALA A 435 -11.88 -21.14 9.69
C ALA A 435 -12.81 -21.51 8.52
N ALA A 436 -12.25 -22.23 7.55
CA ALA A 436 -12.95 -22.67 6.35
C ALA A 436 -13.80 -23.91 6.64
N HIS A 437 -15.07 -23.89 6.24
CA HIS A 437 -16.00 -25.00 6.39
C HIS A 437 -16.76 -25.23 5.06
N PRO A 438 -16.88 -26.48 4.60
CA PRO A 438 -17.54 -26.77 3.33
C PRO A 438 -18.99 -26.25 3.27
N GLY A 439 -19.34 -25.62 2.15
CA GLY A 439 -20.67 -25.10 1.85
C GLY A 439 -21.07 -23.80 2.56
N THR A 440 -20.25 -23.29 3.48
CA THR A 440 -20.61 -22.12 4.31
C THR A 440 -19.65 -20.95 4.12
N PRO A 441 -20.11 -19.69 4.28
CA PRO A 441 -19.23 -18.53 4.36
C PRO A 441 -18.25 -18.61 5.53
N LEU A 442 -17.16 -17.85 5.43
CA LEU A 442 -16.33 -17.55 6.59
C LEU A 442 -17.10 -16.71 7.62
N PRO A 443 -16.84 -16.89 8.92
CA PRO A 443 -17.53 -16.19 10.01
C PRO A 443 -17.28 -14.66 10.02
N GLY A 444 -16.26 -14.20 9.30
CA GLY A 444 -15.93 -12.78 9.21
C GLY A 444 -14.92 -12.50 8.08
N PRO A 445 -14.45 -11.25 7.97
CA PRO A 445 -13.49 -10.85 6.94
C PRO A 445 -12.19 -11.64 7.01
N VAL A 446 -11.66 -11.99 5.83
CA VAL A 446 -10.41 -12.74 5.67
C VAL A 446 -9.17 -11.96 6.15
N LEU A 447 -9.20 -10.64 5.99
CA LEU A 447 -8.14 -9.72 6.39
C LEU A 447 -8.55 -8.95 7.65
N GLY A 448 -7.57 -8.48 8.42
CA GLY A 448 -7.81 -7.73 9.64
C GLY A 448 -6.52 -7.32 10.34
N TYR A 449 -6.65 -6.80 11.56
CA TYR A 449 -5.53 -6.35 12.39
C TYR A 449 -5.42 -7.23 13.64
N VAL A 450 -4.33 -7.99 13.71
CA VAL A 450 -4.00 -8.89 14.84
C VAL A 450 -3.62 -8.07 16.08
N ARG A 451 -4.16 -8.43 17.24
CA ARG A 451 -3.93 -7.69 18.50
C ARG A 451 -3.29 -8.52 19.62
N GLU A 452 -3.22 -9.83 19.42
CA GLU A 452 -2.64 -10.81 20.35
C GLU A 452 -2.45 -12.15 19.62
N PRO A 453 -1.63 -13.07 20.15
CA PRO A 453 -1.35 -14.38 19.54
C PRO A 453 -2.59 -15.22 19.19
N ALA A 454 -3.68 -15.10 19.94
CA ALA A 454 -4.90 -15.86 19.67
C ALA A 454 -5.60 -15.49 18.34
N HIS A 455 -5.25 -14.34 17.75
CA HIS A 455 -5.77 -13.91 16.44
C HIS A 455 -4.92 -14.42 15.25
N LEU A 456 -3.87 -15.21 15.48
CA LEU A 456 -3.07 -15.78 14.41
C LEU A 456 -3.86 -16.81 13.58
N ALA A 457 -3.60 -16.87 12.29
CA ALA A 457 -4.20 -17.81 11.34
C ALA A 457 -3.48 -19.16 11.35
N LEU A 458 -3.56 -19.86 12.48
CA LEU A 458 -2.99 -21.18 12.70
C LEU A 458 -4.09 -22.22 12.92
N LYS A 459 -3.87 -23.43 12.42
CA LYS A 459 -4.68 -24.60 12.75
C LYS A 459 -4.38 -25.05 14.20
N PRO A 460 -5.21 -25.92 14.80
CA PRO A 460 -4.98 -26.43 16.16
C PRO A 460 -3.62 -27.11 16.36
N ASP A 461 -3.02 -27.65 15.31
CA ASP A 461 -1.68 -28.27 15.32
C ASP A 461 -0.53 -27.25 15.17
N GLY A 462 -0.84 -25.96 15.09
CA GLY A 462 0.12 -24.87 14.92
C GLY A 462 0.57 -24.62 13.48
N THR A 463 0.08 -25.38 12.49
CA THR A 463 0.41 -25.15 11.08
C THR A 463 -0.36 -23.96 10.49
N PRO A 464 0.17 -23.26 9.47
CA PRO A 464 -0.54 -22.14 8.85
C PRO A 464 -1.88 -22.55 8.24
N ALA A 465 -2.93 -21.74 8.49
CA ALA A 465 -4.26 -21.97 7.93
C ALA A 465 -4.40 -21.49 6.47
N ARG A 466 -3.51 -20.59 6.04
CA ARG A 466 -3.55 -19.94 4.72
C ARG A 466 -2.37 -20.36 3.84
N ILE A 467 -2.60 -20.42 2.53
CA ILE A 467 -1.58 -20.74 1.53
C ILE A 467 -0.47 -19.70 1.46
N ASP A 468 -0.78 -18.43 1.69
CA ASP A 468 0.21 -17.33 1.72
C ASP A 468 0.94 -17.22 3.07
N LYS A 469 0.60 -18.07 4.05
CA LYS A 469 1.13 -18.06 5.42
C LYS A 469 1.01 -16.68 6.09
N ALA A 470 0.01 -15.88 5.73
CA ALA A 470 -0.25 -14.62 6.41
C ALA A 470 -0.82 -14.83 7.81
N PHE A 471 -0.50 -13.91 8.73
CA PHE A 471 -0.92 -13.95 10.14
C PHE A 471 -0.39 -15.17 10.90
N THR A 472 0.86 -15.57 10.65
CA THR A 472 1.54 -16.63 11.41
C THR A 472 2.61 -16.02 12.32
N TRP A 473 3.31 -16.84 13.11
CA TRP A 473 4.43 -16.38 13.93
C TRP A 473 5.58 -15.77 13.13
N GLU A 474 5.70 -16.07 11.82
CA GLU A 474 6.73 -15.50 10.95
C GLU A 474 6.44 -14.03 10.57
N ASN A 475 5.16 -13.64 10.59
CA ASN A 475 4.64 -12.37 10.07
C ASN A 475 3.25 -12.02 10.69
N PRO A 476 3.16 -11.80 12.02
CA PRO A 476 1.87 -11.71 12.71
C PRO A 476 0.91 -10.63 12.22
N PHE A 477 1.40 -9.49 11.75
CA PHE A 477 0.61 -8.31 11.37
C PHE A 477 0.43 -8.16 9.85
N SER A 478 0.25 -9.29 9.16
CA SER A 478 0.08 -9.38 7.71
C SER A 478 -1.28 -8.87 7.19
N ALA A 479 -1.66 -7.63 7.54
CA ALA A 479 -2.99 -7.04 7.32
C ALA A 479 -3.49 -7.06 5.87
N HIS A 480 -2.60 -7.26 4.89
CA HIS A 480 -2.93 -7.37 3.46
C HIS A 480 -2.42 -8.66 2.79
N GLY A 481 -2.14 -9.72 3.56
CA GLY A 481 -1.67 -11.01 3.04
C GLY A 481 -0.31 -10.93 2.30
N LEU A 482 0.14 -12.07 1.77
CA LEU A 482 1.48 -12.23 1.16
C LEU A 482 1.40 -12.80 -0.26
N MET A 483 0.86 -12.02 -1.20
CA MET A 483 0.69 -12.46 -2.59
C MET A 483 2.00 -12.95 -3.25
N HIS A 484 3.16 -12.41 -2.88
CA HIS A 484 4.46 -12.84 -3.42
C HIS A 484 4.84 -14.28 -3.04
N MET A 485 4.23 -14.85 -1.99
CA MET A 485 4.47 -16.23 -1.54
C MET A 485 3.49 -17.25 -2.14
N VAL A 486 2.39 -16.80 -2.74
CA VAL A 486 1.27 -17.71 -3.10
C VAL A 486 1.69 -18.78 -4.11
N ILE A 487 2.41 -18.41 -5.17
CA ILE A 487 2.78 -19.36 -6.23
C ILE A 487 3.84 -20.34 -5.72
N SER A 488 4.85 -19.87 -4.98
CA SER A 488 5.89 -20.74 -4.42
C SER A 488 5.31 -21.74 -3.42
N ASN A 489 4.40 -21.29 -2.56
CA ASN A 489 3.73 -22.13 -1.57
C ASN A 489 2.75 -23.12 -2.21
N ALA A 490 1.98 -22.68 -3.20
CA ALA A 490 1.10 -23.54 -3.98
C ALA A 490 1.88 -24.63 -4.75
N HIS A 491 3.02 -24.27 -5.35
CA HIS A 491 3.91 -25.21 -6.03
C HIS A 491 4.53 -26.22 -5.07
N ALA A 492 4.97 -25.77 -3.89
CA ALA A 492 5.53 -26.63 -2.86
C ALA A 492 4.46 -27.50 -2.15
N GLY A 493 3.18 -27.14 -2.26
CA GLY A 493 2.11 -27.74 -1.46
C GLY A 493 2.24 -27.46 0.03
N ASP A 494 2.79 -26.28 0.39
CA ASP A 494 3.12 -25.89 1.76
C ASP A 494 2.37 -24.60 2.15
N PRO A 495 1.43 -24.63 3.11
CA PRO A 495 1.13 -25.75 4.02
C PRO A 495 0.25 -26.86 3.42
N TYR A 496 -0.32 -26.66 2.24
CA TYR A 496 -1.15 -27.64 1.53
C TYR A 496 -1.23 -27.32 0.03
N PRO A 497 -1.56 -28.29 -0.82
CA PRO A 497 -1.82 -28.02 -2.24
C PRO A 497 -3.15 -27.27 -2.42
N ILE A 498 -3.18 -26.36 -3.40
CA ILE A 498 -4.42 -25.74 -3.89
C ILE A 498 -4.87 -26.41 -5.18
N ASP A 499 -6.13 -26.19 -5.56
CA ASP A 499 -6.69 -26.67 -6.81
C ASP A 499 -6.78 -25.55 -7.84
N THR A 500 -7.41 -24.43 -7.46
CA THR A 500 -7.67 -23.31 -8.35
C THR A 500 -7.01 -22.05 -7.82
N LEU A 501 -6.17 -21.43 -8.65
CA LEU A 501 -5.60 -20.09 -8.44
C LEU A 501 -6.37 -19.08 -9.30
N PHE A 502 -7.07 -18.16 -8.66
CA PHE A 502 -7.80 -17.08 -9.31
C PHE A 502 -7.08 -15.75 -9.09
N LEU A 503 -6.57 -15.15 -10.16
CA LEU A 503 -5.84 -13.90 -10.16
C LEU A 503 -6.58 -12.81 -10.94
N TYR A 504 -6.56 -11.58 -10.41
CA TYR A 504 -7.12 -10.39 -11.08
C TYR A 504 -6.08 -9.27 -11.13
N MET A 505 -5.77 -8.73 -12.31
CA MET A 505 -4.82 -7.62 -12.52
C MET A 505 -3.46 -7.78 -11.82
N ALA A 506 -2.92 -9.01 -11.81
CA ALA A 506 -1.67 -9.38 -11.15
C ALA A 506 -0.73 -10.10 -12.12
N ASN A 507 0.25 -9.39 -12.68
CA ASN A 507 1.21 -9.95 -13.64
C ASN A 507 2.33 -10.76 -12.95
N MET A 508 1.95 -11.85 -12.28
CA MET A 508 2.84 -12.67 -11.43
C MET A 508 3.89 -13.45 -12.23
N ALA A 509 3.61 -13.79 -13.48
CA ALA A 509 4.61 -14.38 -14.39
C ALA A 509 5.70 -13.38 -14.83
N TRP A 510 5.65 -12.11 -14.37
CA TRP A 510 6.61 -11.08 -14.76
C TRP A 510 7.03 -10.16 -13.61
N ASN A 511 6.56 -8.92 -13.57
CA ASN A 511 7.09 -7.89 -12.67
C ASN A 511 6.47 -7.90 -11.25
N SER A 512 5.42 -8.70 -11.01
CA SER A 512 4.77 -8.78 -9.69
C SER A 512 5.37 -9.88 -8.81
N SER A 513 6.27 -10.71 -9.33
CA SER A 513 6.96 -11.77 -8.60
C SER A 513 8.34 -11.32 -8.10
N MET A 514 8.71 -11.87 -6.95
CA MET A 514 10.11 -12.08 -6.60
C MET A 514 10.53 -13.35 -7.37
N ASN A 515 11.68 -13.32 -8.02
CA ASN A 515 12.20 -14.40 -8.86
C ASN A 515 11.32 -14.74 -10.07
N THR A 516 11.21 -13.78 -10.98
CA THR A 516 10.39 -13.88 -12.20
C THR A 516 10.66 -15.16 -13.01
N GLY A 517 11.92 -15.55 -13.16
CA GLY A 517 12.30 -16.75 -13.93
C GLY A 517 11.73 -18.02 -13.29
N ARG A 518 11.97 -18.20 -11.99
CA ARG A 518 11.49 -19.38 -11.25
C ARG A 518 9.98 -19.43 -11.15
N VAL A 519 9.30 -18.28 -11.02
CA VAL A 519 7.82 -18.24 -11.01
C VAL A 519 7.24 -18.73 -12.33
N MET A 520 7.83 -18.36 -13.47
CA MET A 520 7.39 -18.90 -14.76
C MET A 520 7.56 -20.41 -14.85
N GLU A 521 8.67 -20.96 -14.33
CA GLU A 521 8.88 -22.41 -14.25
C GLU A 521 7.82 -23.09 -13.38
N MET A 522 7.59 -22.58 -12.16
CA MET A 522 6.60 -23.13 -11.22
C MET A 522 5.17 -23.14 -11.79
N LEU A 523 4.81 -22.15 -12.60
CA LEU A 523 3.51 -22.09 -13.27
C LEU A 523 3.36 -23.16 -14.36
N THR A 524 4.47 -23.69 -14.89
CA THR A 524 4.50 -24.70 -15.96
C THR A 524 4.86 -26.11 -15.51
N ASP A 525 5.39 -26.26 -14.29
CA ASP A 525 5.81 -27.56 -13.76
C ASP A 525 4.62 -28.53 -13.69
N THR A 526 4.88 -29.78 -14.08
CA THR A 526 3.94 -30.89 -14.03
C THR A 526 4.41 -31.95 -13.03
N ARG A 527 3.46 -32.66 -12.44
CA ARG A 527 3.71 -33.86 -11.63
C ARG A 527 4.02 -35.05 -12.55
N ALA A 528 4.38 -36.19 -11.93
CA ALA A 528 4.71 -37.42 -12.66
C ALA A 528 3.54 -38.01 -13.47
N ASP A 529 2.30 -37.64 -13.15
CA ASP A 529 1.08 -38.04 -13.87
C ASP A 529 0.79 -37.17 -15.11
N GLY A 530 1.59 -36.13 -15.36
CA GLY A 530 1.42 -35.21 -16.47
C GLY A 530 0.50 -34.01 -16.17
N GLU A 531 -0.15 -33.98 -15.01
CA GLU A 531 -0.97 -32.85 -14.57
C GLU A 531 -0.10 -31.71 -14.04
N TYR A 532 -0.56 -30.48 -14.19
CA TYR A 532 0.14 -29.33 -13.61
C TYR A 532 0.14 -29.40 -12.08
N VAL A 533 1.23 -28.92 -11.46
CA VAL A 533 1.34 -28.84 -10.00
C VAL A 533 0.23 -27.96 -9.40
N ILE A 534 -0.05 -26.82 -10.04
CA ILE A 534 -1.24 -26.00 -9.77
C ILE A 534 -2.28 -26.35 -10.82
N PRO A 535 -3.37 -27.08 -10.50
CA PRO A 535 -4.27 -27.65 -11.51
C PRO A 535 -4.95 -26.61 -12.40
N HIS A 536 -5.55 -25.57 -11.83
CA HIS A 536 -6.33 -24.57 -12.57
C HIS A 536 -5.90 -23.14 -12.25
N ILE A 537 -5.76 -22.31 -13.28
CA ILE A 537 -5.46 -20.88 -13.17
C ILE A 537 -6.51 -20.08 -13.94
N ILE A 538 -7.32 -19.32 -13.21
CA ILE A 538 -8.22 -18.31 -13.77
C ILE A 538 -7.53 -16.96 -13.70
N TYR A 539 -7.47 -16.23 -14.80
CA TYR A 539 -6.89 -14.88 -14.83
C TYR A 539 -7.84 -13.86 -15.44
N SER A 540 -8.02 -12.73 -14.77
CA SER A 540 -8.76 -11.59 -15.31
C SER A 540 -7.86 -10.37 -15.45
N ASP A 541 -7.86 -9.79 -16.65
CA ASP A 541 -7.12 -8.58 -17.02
C ASP A 541 -7.81 -7.94 -18.23
N ALA A 542 -7.57 -6.66 -18.47
CA ALA A 542 -8.03 -5.96 -19.67
C ALA A 542 -7.06 -6.16 -20.86
N TYR A 543 -5.82 -6.56 -20.58
CA TYR A 543 -4.75 -6.65 -21.58
C TYR A 543 -4.04 -8.00 -21.58
N ALA A 544 -3.52 -8.39 -22.75
CA ALA A 544 -2.66 -9.54 -22.96
C ALA A 544 -1.24 -9.32 -22.40
N SER A 545 -1.14 -9.37 -21.07
CA SER A 545 0.11 -9.33 -20.30
C SER A 545 0.86 -10.67 -20.37
N GLU A 546 2.08 -10.74 -19.82
CA GLU A 546 2.84 -11.99 -19.76
C GLU A 546 2.08 -13.12 -19.03
N MET A 547 1.37 -12.78 -17.94
CA MET A 547 0.58 -13.74 -17.15
C MET A 547 -0.51 -14.46 -17.96
N VAL A 548 -1.06 -13.83 -19.01
CA VAL A 548 -2.09 -14.46 -19.85
C VAL A 548 -1.61 -15.79 -20.43
N ALA A 549 -0.34 -15.88 -20.85
CA ALA A 549 0.20 -17.11 -21.43
C ALA A 549 0.27 -18.30 -20.45
N TYR A 550 0.15 -18.03 -19.15
CA TYR A 550 0.30 -19.02 -18.08
C TYR A 550 -1.04 -19.46 -17.45
N ALA A 551 -2.16 -18.87 -17.85
CA ALA A 551 -3.48 -19.21 -17.32
C ALA A 551 -4.19 -20.32 -18.13
N ASP A 552 -5.21 -20.93 -17.53
CA ASP A 552 -6.11 -21.91 -18.15
C ASP A 552 -7.34 -21.23 -18.77
N LEU A 553 -7.89 -20.25 -18.05
CA LEU A 553 -9.09 -19.51 -18.42
C LEU A 553 -8.85 -18.00 -18.25
N ILE A 554 -9.13 -17.24 -19.30
CA ILE A 554 -9.07 -15.78 -19.28
C ILE A 554 -10.49 -15.20 -19.25
N LEU A 555 -10.74 -14.36 -18.25
CA LEU A 555 -11.96 -13.56 -18.12
C LEU A 555 -11.61 -12.10 -18.46
N PRO A 556 -11.84 -11.63 -19.71
CA PRO A 556 -11.35 -10.33 -20.15
C PRO A 556 -12.13 -9.19 -19.51
N ASP A 557 -11.40 -8.29 -18.85
CA ASP A 557 -11.93 -7.11 -18.18
C ASP A 557 -12.07 -5.94 -19.16
N THR A 558 -12.88 -4.97 -18.76
CA THR A 558 -13.00 -3.67 -19.42
C THR A 558 -11.87 -2.73 -19.03
N THR A 559 -11.57 -1.76 -19.87
CA THR A 559 -10.73 -0.63 -19.48
C THR A 559 -11.50 0.32 -18.55
N TYR A 560 -10.80 1.22 -17.88
CA TYR A 560 -11.41 2.10 -16.86
C TYR A 560 -12.43 3.11 -17.40
N LEU A 561 -12.50 3.32 -18.71
CA LEU A 561 -13.48 4.19 -19.37
C LEU A 561 -14.72 3.44 -19.86
N GLU A 562 -14.75 2.12 -19.73
CA GLU A 562 -15.76 1.21 -20.27
C GLU A 562 -16.59 0.55 -19.14
N ARG A 563 -16.54 1.06 -17.90
CA ARG A 563 -17.12 0.35 -16.75
C ARG A 563 -17.64 1.24 -15.63
N HIS A 564 -18.57 0.66 -14.87
CA HIS A 564 -18.93 1.13 -13.55
C HIS A 564 -17.86 0.75 -12.53
N ASP A 565 -17.49 1.68 -11.66
CA ASP A 565 -16.57 1.48 -10.55
C ASP A 565 -16.92 2.48 -9.43
N CYS A 566 -16.57 2.17 -8.17
CA CYS A 566 -16.71 3.14 -7.07
C CYS A 566 -15.41 3.23 -6.25
N ILE A 567 -14.97 4.46 -6.04
CA ILE A 567 -13.83 4.82 -5.20
C ILE A 567 -14.37 5.03 -3.80
N SER A 568 -14.73 3.92 -3.17
CA SER A 568 -15.52 3.88 -1.94
C SER A 568 -14.72 4.24 -0.68
N LEU A 569 -15.41 4.82 0.30
CA LEU A 569 -14.96 4.94 1.70
C LEU A 569 -14.82 3.59 2.42
N LEU A 570 -15.42 2.52 1.88
CA LEU A 570 -15.21 1.15 2.34
C LEU A 570 -13.86 0.57 1.90
N ASP A 571 -13.23 1.21 0.92
CA ASP A 571 -11.96 0.81 0.32
C ASP A 571 -10.90 1.88 0.55
N ARG A 572 -10.78 2.80 -0.40
CA ARG A 572 -9.68 3.75 -0.54
C ARG A 572 -10.25 5.01 -1.22
N PRO A 573 -10.78 5.96 -0.44
CA PRO A 573 -11.56 7.09 -0.93
C PRO A 573 -10.72 8.16 -1.64
N ILE A 574 -11.39 9.18 -2.20
CA ILE A 574 -10.76 10.44 -2.65
C ILE A 574 -10.78 11.52 -1.56
N SER A 575 -10.90 11.12 -0.29
CA SER A 575 -10.98 12.04 0.84
C SER A 575 -9.79 13.00 0.90
N GLU A 576 -10.06 14.20 1.39
CA GLU A 576 -9.06 15.20 1.77
C GLU A 576 -9.12 15.39 3.30
N PRO A 577 -8.08 15.94 3.96
CA PRO A 577 -8.08 16.07 5.42
C PRO A 577 -9.23 16.89 6.01
N ASP A 578 -9.91 17.68 5.19
CA ASP A 578 -11.05 18.54 5.49
C ASP A 578 -12.39 17.99 4.98
N ALA A 579 -12.42 16.86 4.28
CA ALA A 579 -13.65 16.26 3.76
C ALA A 579 -13.53 14.75 3.50
N ALA A 580 -14.55 13.99 3.90
CA ALA A 580 -14.73 12.65 3.36
C ALA A 580 -15.22 12.75 1.91
N GLY A 581 -14.66 11.95 1.00
CA GLY A 581 -15.11 11.98 -0.39
C GLY A 581 -14.95 10.65 -1.08
N ASP A 582 -15.89 10.33 -1.95
CA ASP A 582 -15.88 9.18 -2.84
C ASP A 582 -16.19 9.63 -4.27
N SER A 583 -15.90 8.75 -5.22
CA SER A 583 -16.15 9.02 -6.63
C SER A 583 -16.55 7.77 -7.37
N ILE A 584 -17.07 7.95 -8.58
CA ILE A 584 -17.44 6.86 -9.47
C ILE A 584 -16.56 6.85 -10.72
N ARG A 585 -16.49 5.68 -11.34
CA ARG A 585 -16.33 5.56 -12.78
C ARG A 585 -17.63 5.05 -13.34
N TRP A 586 -17.97 5.54 -14.52
CA TRP A 586 -19.09 5.04 -15.30
C TRP A 586 -18.62 4.92 -16.76
N PRO A 587 -19.27 4.08 -17.58
CA PRO A 587 -18.91 3.91 -18.98
C PRO A 587 -19.01 5.24 -19.74
N VAL A 588 -17.88 5.87 -20.01
CA VAL A 588 -17.83 7.08 -20.86
C VAL A 588 -17.80 6.70 -22.35
N ILE A 589 -17.43 5.47 -22.65
CA ILE A 589 -17.56 4.82 -23.95
C ILE A 589 -18.08 3.39 -23.75
N GLU A 590 -18.81 2.88 -24.74
CA GLU A 590 -19.23 1.48 -24.74
C GLU A 590 -18.09 0.57 -25.19
N PRO A 591 -17.94 -0.63 -24.60
CA PRO A 591 -17.00 -1.63 -25.08
C PRO A 591 -17.25 -2.00 -26.55
N ASP A 592 -16.19 -2.06 -27.35
CA ASP A 592 -16.20 -2.49 -28.75
C ASP A 592 -15.95 -4.00 -28.93
N ARG A 593 -16.07 -4.77 -27.83
CA ARG A 593 -15.54 -6.14 -27.66
C ARG A 593 -16.44 -6.95 -26.73
N GLU A 594 -16.29 -8.29 -26.75
CA GLU A 594 -17.00 -9.20 -25.84
C GLU A 594 -16.33 -9.26 -24.46
N VAL A 595 -16.35 -8.14 -23.74
CA VAL A 595 -15.70 -7.98 -22.43
C VAL A 595 -16.70 -7.53 -21.37
N ARG A 596 -16.42 -7.83 -20.10
CA ARG A 596 -17.28 -7.46 -18.96
C ARG A 596 -16.42 -6.97 -17.82
N GLY A 597 -16.89 -5.94 -17.10
CA GLY A 597 -16.20 -5.46 -15.90
C GLY A 597 -16.06 -6.57 -14.86
N PHE A 598 -14.85 -6.78 -14.34
CA PHE A 598 -14.53 -7.89 -13.43
C PHE A 598 -15.49 -7.97 -12.24
N GLN A 599 -15.87 -6.85 -11.65
CA GLN A 599 -16.80 -6.81 -10.52
C GLN A 599 -18.20 -7.36 -10.88
N SER A 600 -18.67 -7.10 -12.11
CA SER A 600 -19.95 -7.65 -12.59
C SER A 600 -19.83 -9.15 -12.87
N VAL A 601 -18.67 -9.60 -13.38
CA VAL A 601 -18.36 -11.03 -13.56
C VAL A 601 -18.34 -11.75 -12.21
N LEU A 602 -17.78 -11.12 -11.17
CA LEU A 602 -17.68 -11.70 -9.84
C LEU A 602 -19.05 -11.86 -9.16
N LEU A 603 -19.96 -10.89 -9.35
CA LEU A 603 -21.35 -10.98 -8.89
C LEU A 603 -22.12 -12.10 -9.62
N ASP A 604 -21.93 -12.23 -10.94
CA ASP A 604 -22.54 -13.30 -11.75
C ASP A 604 -22.03 -14.69 -11.32
N LEU A 605 -20.70 -14.85 -11.16
CA LEU A 605 -20.11 -16.07 -10.59
C LEU A 605 -20.66 -16.36 -9.19
N GLY A 606 -20.79 -15.34 -8.35
CA GLY A 606 -21.35 -15.48 -7.01
C GLY A 606 -22.80 -15.95 -7.03
N ALA A 607 -23.62 -15.42 -7.95
CA ALA A 607 -25.00 -15.86 -8.12
C ALA A 607 -25.09 -17.31 -8.64
N ARG A 608 -24.27 -17.68 -9.63
CA ARG A 608 -24.21 -19.06 -10.17
C ARG A 608 -23.74 -20.08 -9.13
N LEU A 609 -22.89 -19.68 -8.20
CA LEU A 609 -22.42 -20.49 -7.06
C LEU A 609 -23.37 -20.46 -5.85
N GLY A 610 -24.48 -19.72 -5.92
CA GLY A 610 -25.43 -19.57 -4.81
C GLY A 610 -24.84 -18.91 -3.56
N LEU A 611 -23.92 -17.95 -3.72
CA LEU A 611 -23.23 -17.32 -2.60
C LEU A 611 -24.19 -16.44 -1.77
N PRO A 612 -24.13 -16.51 -0.42
CA PRO A 612 -25.00 -15.73 0.45
C PRO A 612 -24.92 -14.23 0.21
N GLY A 613 -26.10 -13.60 0.08
CA GLY A 613 -26.23 -12.18 -0.20
C GLY A 613 -26.01 -11.79 -1.67
N MET A 614 -25.71 -12.74 -2.56
CA MET A 614 -25.61 -12.52 -4.03
C MET A 614 -26.76 -13.16 -4.82
N VAL A 615 -27.62 -13.93 -4.15
CA VAL A 615 -28.88 -14.46 -4.68
C VAL A 615 -30.07 -13.98 -3.85
N ASN A 616 -31.24 -13.90 -4.47
CA ASN A 616 -32.52 -13.72 -3.77
C ASN A 616 -32.98 -15.05 -3.16
N ASP A 617 -34.04 -15.03 -2.34
CA ASP A 617 -34.61 -16.24 -1.72
C ASP A 617 -35.04 -17.30 -2.75
N ALA A 618 -35.39 -16.87 -3.97
CA ALA A 618 -35.74 -17.73 -5.10
C ALA A 618 -34.51 -18.28 -5.88
N GLY A 619 -33.28 -17.96 -5.47
CA GLY A 619 -32.03 -18.38 -6.11
C GLY A 619 -31.62 -17.56 -7.35
N SER A 620 -32.42 -16.57 -7.77
CA SER A 620 -32.05 -15.66 -8.86
C SER A 620 -30.95 -14.67 -8.44
N PRO A 621 -30.14 -14.14 -9.38
CA PRO A 621 -29.14 -13.12 -9.06
C PRO A 621 -29.76 -11.92 -8.34
N LYS A 622 -29.15 -11.51 -7.22
CA LYS A 622 -29.59 -10.34 -6.44
C LYS A 622 -29.22 -9.02 -7.10
N PHE A 623 -28.07 -8.99 -7.75
CA PHE A 623 -27.55 -7.84 -8.48
C PHE A 623 -27.39 -8.21 -9.95
N SER A 624 -27.92 -7.36 -10.82
CA SER A 624 -27.81 -7.52 -12.28
C SER A 624 -26.37 -7.26 -12.78
N ASP A 625 -25.71 -6.27 -12.19
CA ASP A 625 -24.31 -5.93 -12.46
C ASP A 625 -23.68 -5.15 -11.29
N TYR A 626 -22.48 -4.59 -11.49
CA TYR A 626 -21.82 -3.79 -10.46
C TYR A 626 -22.46 -2.41 -10.23
N ALA A 627 -23.14 -1.81 -11.21
CA ALA A 627 -23.84 -0.54 -11.02
C ALA A 627 -25.00 -0.70 -10.04
N ASP A 628 -25.77 -1.77 -10.21
CA ASP A 628 -26.84 -2.20 -9.32
C ASP A 628 -26.32 -2.47 -7.90
N TYR A 629 -25.20 -3.19 -7.78
CA TYR A 629 -24.51 -3.38 -6.50
C TYR A 629 -24.12 -2.06 -5.82
N ILE A 630 -23.54 -1.10 -6.55
CA ILE A 630 -23.10 0.18 -5.99
C ILE A 630 -24.26 0.93 -5.33
N VAL A 631 -25.45 0.88 -5.94
CA VAL A 631 -26.65 1.57 -5.44
C VAL A 631 -27.27 0.81 -4.26
N HIS A 632 -27.49 -0.50 -4.43
CA HIS A 632 -28.39 -1.27 -3.58
C HIS A 632 -27.69 -2.05 -2.47
N HIS A 633 -26.39 -2.33 -2.59
CA HIS A 633 -25.68 -3.03 -1.53
C HIS A 633 -25.58 -2.16 -0.27
N GLN A 634 -25.88 -2.76 0.88
CA GLN A 634 -25.66 -2.19 2.19
C GLN A 634 -24.73 -3.13 2.95
N ARG A 635 -23.52 -2.68 3.25
CA ARG A 635 -22.56 -3.45 4.08
C ARG A 635 -23.10 -3.65 5.49
N ARG A 636 -23.85 -2.66 5.96
CA ARG A 636 -24.62 -2.63 7.20
C ARG A 636 -25.81 -1.69 7.00
N PRO A 637 -26.86 -1.75 7.84
CA PRO A 637 -28.05 -0.92 7.66
C PRO A 637 -27.71 0.56 7.44
N GLY A 638 -28.15 1.10 6.31
CA GLY A 638 -27.92 2.50 5.93
C GLY A 638 -26.54 2.83 5.36
N VAL A 639 -25.56 1.92 5.31
CA VAL A 639 -24.21 2.23 4.79
C VAL A 639 -23.91 1.39 3.55
N GLY A 640 -23.88 2.07 2.41
CA GLY A 640 -23.51 1.49 1.11
C GLY A 640 -22.10 1.84 0.66
N PRO A 641 -21.73 1.47 -0.58
CA PRO A 641 -20.44 1.82 -1.18
C PRO A 641 -20.20 3.32 -1.38
N LEU A 642 -21.26 4.11 -1.58
CA LEU A 642 -21.20 5.56 -1.82
C LEU A 642 -21.96 6.33 -0.73
N ILE A 643 -21.46 7.50 -0.30
CA ILE A 643 -22.04 8.30 0.79
C ILE A 643 -22.95 9.45 0.34
N GLY A 644 -22.74 9.99 -0.86
CA GLY A 644 -23.56 11.08 -1.42
C GLY A 644 -24.95 10.64 -1.86
N TRP A 645 -25.93 11.53 -1.69
CA TRP A 645 -27.33 11.38 -2.12
C TRP A 645 -27.99 10.06 -1.70
N ARG A 646 -27.90 9.71 -0.42
CA ARG A 646 -28.61 8.57 0.18
C ARG A 646 -30.06 8.94 0.52
N GLY A 647 -30.86 7.93 0.87
CA GLY A 647 -32.30 8.08 1.12
C GLY A 647 -33.10 8.11 -0.19
N ALA A 648 -34.37 7.68 -0.14
CA ALA A 648 -35.21 7.54 -1.35
C ALA A 648 -35.37 8.85 -2.16
N ASP A 649 -35.23 10.00 -1.53
CA ASP A 649 -35.28 11.33 -2.15
C ASP A 649 -33.88 11.92 -2.46
N GLY A 650 -32.81 11.25 -2.06
CA GLY A 650 -31.42 11.71 -2.20
C GLY A 650 -31.02 12.84 -1.24
N ALA A 651 -31.78 13.10 -0.17
CA ALA A 651 -31.51 14.19 0.77
C ALA A 651 -30.54 13.82 1.92
N GLN A 652 -30.17 12.55 2.06
CA GLN A 652 -29.30 12.06 3.13
C GLN A 652 -27.85 11.92 2.67
N GLU A 653 -26.93 11.94 3.64
CA GLU A 653 -25.48 11.82 3.43
C GLU A 653 -24.91 10.79 4.42
N GLY A 654 -24.00 9.94 3.94
CA GLY A 654 -23.31 8.94 4.76
C GLY A 654 -24.22 7.75 5.09
N ARG A 655 -25.05 7.89 6.12
CA ARG A 655 -26.01 6.86 6.54
C ARG A 655 -27.39 7.18 5.96
N GLY A 656 -27.94 6.25 5.16
CA GLY A 656 -29.29 6.33 4.60
C GLY A 656 -29.62 5.16 3.67
N ASP A 657 -30.89 5.00 3.34
CA ASP A 657 -31.37 3.94 2.44
C ASP A 657 -30.82 4.08 1.01
N PRO A 658 -30.79 3.00 0.21
CA PRO A 658 -30.43 3.07 -1.20
C PRO A 658 -31.27 4.10 -1.97
N ASN A 659 -30.63 4.85 -2.85
CA ASN A 659 -31.30 5.81 -3.74
C ASN A 659 -31.17 5.32 -5.19
N PRO A 660 -32.27 4.93 -5.88
CA PRO A 660 -32.21 4.49 -7.28
C PRO A 660 -31.58 5.51 -8.24
N ALA A 661 -31.63 6.80 -7.91
CA ALA A 661 -31.02 7.87 -8.71
C ALA A 661 -29.58 8.19 -8.31
N GLN A 662 -28.96 7.46 -7.37
CA GLN A 662 -27.66 7.81 -6.78
C GLN A 662 -26.59 7.99 -7.86
N LEU A 663 -26.41 7.05 -8.77
CA LEU A 663 -25.39 7.15 -9.82
C LEU A 663 -25.62 8.35 -10.75
N ALA A 664 -26.87 8.63 -11.11
CA ALA A 664 -27.21 9.80 -11.92
C ALA A 664 -26.82 11.11 -11.21
N ARG A 665 -27.04 11.19 -9.88
CA ARG A 665 -26.62 12.35 -9.07
C ARG A 665 -25.10 12.52 -9.05
N TYR A 666 -24.34 11.42 -8.95
CA TYR A 666 -22.88 11.50 -9.06
C TYR A 666 -22.45 12.00 -10.44
N ILE A 667 -23.06 11.50 -11.53
CA ILE A 667 -22.75 11.94 -12.89
C ILE A 667 -23.04 13.43 -13.06
N GLU A 668 -24.21 13.91 -12.59
CA GLU A 668 -24.59 15.33 -12.57
C GLU A 668 -23.59 16.19 -11.79
N ASN A 669 -23.00 15.65 -10.72
CA ASN A 669 -22.01 16.33 -9.87
C ASN A 669 -20.55 16.09 -10.30
N GLY A 670 -20.32 15.69 -11.55
CA GLY A 670 -18.98 15.51 -12.11
C GLY A 670 -18.22 14.28 -11.63
N GLY A 671 -18.94 13.29 -11.11
CA GLY A 671 -18.46 11.95 -10.78
C GLY A 671 -17.96 11.79 -9.35
N PHE A 672 -18.18 12.74 -8.44
CA PHE A 672 -17.71 12.67 -7.06
C PHE A 672 -18.67 13.33 -6.06
N TYR A 673 -18.44 13.09 -4.77
CA TYR A 673 -19.12 13.76 -3.66
C TYR A 673 -18.13 14.11 -2.53
N GLN A 674 -18.43 15.16 -1.75
CA GLN A 674 -17.67 15.53 -0.56
C GLN A 674 -18.59 15.88 0.61
N ALA A 675 -18.36 15.21 1.74
CA ALA A 675 -18.91 15.54 3.05
C ALA A 675 -17.84 16.29 3.86
N HIS A 676 -18.04 17.58 4.13
CA HIS A 676 -17.04 18.40 4.81
C HIS A 676 -17.00 18.16 6.32
N VAL A 677 -15.79 18.09 6.85
CA VAL A 677 -15.53 18.06 8.29
C VAL A 677 -15.90 19.44 8.88
N PRO A 678 -16.51 19.51 10.07
CA PRO A 678 -16.80 20.78 10.74
C PRO A 678 -15.53 21.64 10.90
N ALA A 679 -15.66 22.96 10.77
CA ALA A 679 -14.53 23.89 10.83
C ALA A 679 -13.70 23.74 12.12
N GLU A 680 -14.37 23.61 13.28
CA GLU A 680 -13.72 23.42 14.58
C GLU A 680 -13.04 22.03 14.73
N ALA A 681 -13.16 21.15 13.74
CA ALA A 681 -12.77 19.73 13.79
C ALA A 681 -11.82 19.29 12.67
N VAL A 682 -11.31 20.24 11.86
CA VAL A 682 -10.38 19.93 10.75
C VAL A 682 -8.99 19.49 11.23
N PHE A 683 -8.68 19.73 12.51
CA PHE A 683 -7.50 19.29 13.26
C PHE A 683 -7.93 18.54 14.53
N TYR A 684 -6.98 17.84 15.16
CA TYR A 684 -7.17 17.06 16.38
C TYR A 684 -8.28 16.00 16.27
N LYS A 685 -8.56 15.46 15.08
CA LYS A 685 -9.72 14.59 14.82
C LYS A 685 -9.87 13.41 15.81
N PRO A 686 -8.82 12.67 16.22
CA PRO A 686 -8.98 11.58 17.18
C PRO A 686 -9.53 12.04 18.53
N TRP A 687 -9.29 13.30 18.89
CA TRP A 687 -9.53 13.86 20.22
C TRP A 687 -10.64 14.90 20.22
N ASN A 688 -11.10 15.36 19.05
CA ASN A 688 -12.06 16.43 18.89
C ASN A 688 -13.50 15.91 18.97
N ALA A 689 -14.28 16.39 19.94
CA ALA A 689 -15.65 15.93 20.17
C ALA A 689 -16.58 16.16 18.96
N ALA A 690 -16.41 17.28 18.24
CA ALA A 690 -17.21 17.59 17.06
C ALA A 690 -16.86 16.66 15.88
N TYR A 691 -15.59 16.26 15.75
CA TYR A 691 -15.21 15.22 14.78
C TYR A 691 -15.86 13.88 15.13
N GLN A 692 -15.84 13.47 16.39
CA GLN A 692 -16.45 12.20 16.82
C GLN A 692 -17.96 12.18 16.52
N ALA A 693 -18.67 13.26 16.83
CA ALA A 693 -20.09 13.39 16.52
C ALA A 693 -20.36 13.34 15.00
N TRP A 694 -19.53 14.03 14.21
CA TRP A 694 -19.62 14.00 12.75
C TRP A 694 -19.35 12.60 12.18
N ALA A 695 -18.31 11.91 12.65
CA ALA A 695 -17.96 10.56 12.23
C ALA A 695 -19.08 9.54 12.52
N VAL A 696 -19.81 9.70 13.63
CA VAL A 696 -21.02 8.92 13.93
C VAL A 696 -22.15 9.25 12.97
N LYS A 697 -22.45 10.54 12.77
CA LYS A 697 -23.50 11.00 11.86
C LYS A 697 -23.30 10.48 10.43
N THR A 698 -22.08 10.59 9.89
CA THR A 698 -21.75 10.13 8.54
C THR A 698 -21.61 8.61 8.43
N GLY A 699 -21.64 7.89 9.56
CA GLY A 699 -21.60 6.43 9.57
C GLY A 699 -20.20 5.84 9.40
N PHE A 700 -19.15 6.54 9.83
CA PHE A 700 -17.79 5.99 9.92
C PHE A 700 -17.53 5.23 11.20
N GLN A 701 -18.25 5.63 12.26
CA GLN A 701 -18.29 5.00 13.57
C GLN A 701 -19.76 4.80 13.96
N ASP A 702 -20.04 3.90 14.90
CA ASP A 702 -21.38 3.76 15.49
C ASP A 702 -21.58 4.59 16.74
N THR A 703 -20.49 4.81 17.47
CA THR A 703 -20.43 5.62 18.68
C THR A 703 -19.12 6.41 18.68
N PRO A 704 -19.03 7.53 19.42
CA PRO A 704 -17.75 8.20 19.65
C PRO A 704 -16.70 7.24 20.22
N GLN A 705 -15.52 7.19 19.60
CA GLN A 705 -14.41 6.31 20.00
C GLN A 705 -13.08 7.08 19.96
N PRO A 706 -12.90 8.08 20.85
CA PRO A 706 -11.61 8.74 20.99
C PRO A 706 -10.55 7.76 21.45
N TYR A 707 -9.30 7.99 21.07
CA TYR A 707 -8.18 7.14 21.46
C TYR A 707 -6.88 7.92 21.55
N LEU A 708 -5.89 7.33 22.23
CA LEU A 708 -4.54 7.87 22.32
C LEU A 708 -3.67 7.29 21.21
N PHE A 709 -2.73 8.09 20.70
CA PHE A 709 -1.67 7.52 19.88
C PHE A 709 -0.81 6.54 20.70
N ASN A 710 -0.54 5.39 20.10
CA ASN A 710 0.12 4.25 20.72
C ASN A 710 1.63 4.28 20.45
N ILE A 711 2.38 4.95 21.33
CA ILE A 711 3.84 4.92 21.30
C ILE A 711 4.35 3.54 21.76
N TRP A 712 3.87 3.10 22.93
CA TRP A 712 4.05 1.75 23.43
C TRP A 712 2.97 0.83 22.85
N SER A 713 3.34 -0.16 22.05
CA SER A 713 2.39 -1.07 21.39
C SER A 713 2.11 -2.31 22.25
N GLU A 714 0.98 -2.34 22.95
CA GLU A 714 0.53 -3.54 23.68
C GLU A 714 0.36 -4.78 22.78
N PRO A 715 -0.19 -4.69 21.55
CA PRO A 715 -0.21 -5.82 20.64
C PRO A 715 1.17 -6.47 20.51
N MET A 716 2.21 -5.69 20.20
CA MET A 716 3.57 -6.21 20.04
C MET A 716 4.13 -6.78 21.35
N ARG A 717 3.89 -6.10 22.48
CA ARG A 717 4.31 -6.63 23.79
C ARG A 717 3.68 -7.99 24.11
N ARG A 718 2.41 -8.23 23.73
CA ARG A 718 1.77 -9.55 23.89
C ARG A 718 2.49 -10.65 23.10
N PHE A 719 3.01 -10.33 21.92
CA PHE A 719 3.84 -11.27 21.14
C PHE A 719 5.20 -11.50 21.78
N GLN A 720 5.84 -10.48 22.37
CA GLN A 720 7.07 -10.69 23.16
C GLN A 720 6.83 -11.56 24.39
N LEU A 721 5.76 -11.30 25.14
CA LEU A 721 5.36 -12.12 26.29
C LEU A 721 5.15 -13.58 25.87
N ALA A 722 4.54 -13.82 24.70
CA ALA A 722 4.43 -15.16 24.15
C ALA A 722 5.80 -15.76 23.82
N ALA A 723 6.75 -15.01 23.25
CA ALA A 723 8.11 -15.52 23.05
C ALA A 723 8.81 -15.86 24.39
N GLU A 724 8.52 -15.11 25.45
CA GLU A 724 9.04 -15.27 26.82
C GLU A 724 8.39 -16.42 27.62
N GLY A 725 7.39 -17.13 27.08
CA GLY A 725 6.75 -18.26 27.77
C GLY A 725 5.40 -17.93 28.43
N HIS A 726 4.84 -16.75 28.21
CA HIS A 726 3.57 -16.33 28.79
C HIS A 726 2.39 -16.41 27.83
N GLY A 727 1.21 -16.75 28.34
CA GLY A 727 -0.02 -16.86 27.56
C GLY A 727 -0.20 -18.23 26.88
N PRO A 728 -1.44 -18.53 26.42
CA PRO A 728 -1.82 -19.88 25.99
C PRO A 728 -1.25 -20.29 24.62
N ALA A 729 -0.86 -19.33 23.79
CA ALA A 729 -0.25 -19.57 22.48
C ALA A 729 1.20 -19.09 22.51
N GLN A 730 2.08 -19.95 22.03
CA GLN A 730 3.53 -19.78 22.09
C GLN A 730 4.12 -19.92 20.68
N PRO A 731 5.10 -19.09 20.28
CA PRO A 731 5.82 -19.32 19.03
C PRO A 731 6.64 -20.61 19.12
N PRO A 732 6.87 -21.28 17.98
CA PRO A 732 7.80 -22.40 17.91
C PRO A 732 9.21 -21.93 18.25
N GLU A 733 10.04 -22.83 18.79
CA GLU A 733 11.35 -22.50 19.35
C GLU A 733 12.25 -21.72 18.38
N HIS A 734 12.31 -22.14 17.11
CA HIS A 734 13.12 -21.49 16.09
C HIS A 734 12.70 -20.03 15.79
N LEU A 735 11.46 -19.63 16.10
CA LEU A 735 10.96 -18.26 15.90
C LEU A 735 11.01 -17.40 17.16
N ARG A 736 11.26 -17.96 18.35
CA ARG A 736 11.20 -17.21 19.63
C ARG A 736 12.07 -15.96 19.61
N ALA A 737 13.33 -16.10 19.20
CA ALA A 737 14.28 -14.98 19.17
C ALA A 737 13.84 -13.88 18.19
N GLN A 738 13.38 -14.25 17.00
CA GLN A 738 12.92 -13.29 15.99
C GLN A 738 11.66 -12.56 16.48
N VAL A 739 10.70 -13.26 17.07
CA VAL A 739 9.49 -12.63 17.63
C VAL A 739 9.86 -11.69 18.78
N ALA A 740 10.76 -12.11 19.67
CA ALA A 740 11.20 -11.29 20.79
C ALA A 740 11.87 -9.98 20.33
N GLU A 741 12.74 -10.03 19.31
CA GLU A 741 13.39 -8.84 18.75
C GLU A 741 12.41 -7.98 17.95
N ALA A 742 11.73 -8.55 16.95
CA ALA A 742 10.93 -7.79 15.99
C ALA A 742 9.69 -7.13 16.63
N MET A 743 9.15 -7.73 17.70
CA MET A 743 7.93 -7.26 18.38
C MET A 743 8.19 -6.30 19.55
N ASP A 744 9.29 -5.53 19.53
CA ASP A 744 9.52 -4.51 20.56
C ASP A 744 8.36 -3.47 20.59
N PRO A 745 7.74 -3.25 21.76
CA PRO A 745 6.65 -2.29 21.91
C PRO A 745 7.08 -0.85 21.66
N LEU A 746 8.37 -0.53 21.74
CA LEU A 746 8.95 0.71 21.28
C LEU A 746 9.62 0.51 19.91
N PRO A 747 9.60 1.51 19.02
CA PRO A 747 10.35 1.46 17.76
C PRO A 747 11.84 1.18 17.99
N ILE A 748 12.34 0.17 17.28
CA ILE A 748 13.76 -0.21 17.25
C ILE A 748 14.28 -0.20 15.82
N TRP A 749 15.58 -0.44 15.66
CA TRP A 749 16.17 -0.73 14.38
C TRP A 749 17.03 -1.98 14.48
N TYR A 750 16.87 -2.87 13.51
CA TYR A 750 17.76 -4.01 13.27
C TYR A 750 18.24 -3.99 11.81
N PRO A 751 19.40 -4.58 11.50
CA PRO A 751 19.90 -4.65 10.14
C PRO A 751 18.89 -5.32 9.20
N PRO A 752 18.71 -4.80 7.97
CA PRO A 752 17.95 -5.52 6.95
C PRO A 752 18.50 -6.93 6.71
N PHE A 753 17.65 -7.85 6.27
CA PHE A 753 18.07 -9.21 5.96
C PHE A 753 19.01 -9.21 4.76
N GLY A 754 19.97 -10.13 4.70
CA GLY A 754 20.97 -10.18 3.62
C GLY A 754 22.22 -9.34 3.87
N GLU A 755 22.27 -8.49 4.90
CA GLU A 755 23.46 -7.75 5.31
C GLU A 755 24.63 -8.68 5.68
N GLU A 756 24.37 -9.91 6.11
CA GLU A 756 25.38 -10.93 6.33
C GLU A 756 26.21 -11.27 5.07
N THR A 757 25.67 -10.98 3.88
CA THR A 757 26.33 -11.23 2.59
C THR A 757 27.09 -10.02 2.04
N ALA A 758 27.11 -8.89 2.77
CA ALA A 758 27.64 -7.61 2.30
C ALA A 758 29.11 -7.67 1.83
N THR A 759 29.93 -8.55 2.40
CA THR A 759 31.33 -8.73 1.97
C THR A 759 31.43 -9.30 0.55
N ALA A 760 30.59 -10.28 0.22
CA ALA A 760 30.56 -10.90 -1.11
C ALA A 760 29.76 -10.09 -2.13
N TYR A 761 28.75 -9.35 -1.67
CA TYR A 761 27.83 -8.55 -2.46
C TYR A 761 27.78 -7.09 -1.91
N PRO A 762 28.79 -6.26 -2.25
CA PRO A 762 29.06 -5.00 -1.57
C PRO A 762 28.14 -3.84 -1.95
N LEU A 763 27.26 -4.00 -2.95
CA LEU A 763 26.37 -2.94 -3.42
C LEU A 763 24.92 -3.25 -3.05
N HIS A 764 24.15 -2.22 -2.72
CA HIS A 764 22.69 -2.30 -2.68
C HIS A 764 22.14 -2.12 -4.09
N ALA A 765 21.13 -2.91 -4.47
CA ALA A 765 20.42 -2.75 -5.73
C ALA A 765 18.93 -2.54 -5.48
N LEU A 766 18.35 -1.50 -6.07
CA LEU A 766 16.93 -1.19 -5.87
C LEU A 766 16.24 -0.69 -7.13
N THR A 767 14.92 -0.72 -7.13
CA THR A 767 14.11 -0.21 -8.24
C THR A 767 13.35 1.05 -7.82
N GLN A 768 13.32 2.05 -8.68
CA GLN A 768 12.42 3.20 -8.55
C GLN A 768 11.34 3.14 -9.61
N ARG A 769 10.13 3.57 -9.28
CA ARG A 769 9.02 3.57 -10.24
C ARG A 769 9.07 4.84 -11.09
N PRO A 770 8.93 4.74 -12.42
CA PRO A 770 8.94 5.90 -13.31
C PRO A 770 7.71 6.79 -13.09
N MET A 771 7.90 8.11 -13.16
CA MET A 771 6.81 9.08 -13.01
C MET A 771 5.77 8.99 -14.13
N ASP A 772 6.20 8.57 -15.30
CA ASP A 772 5.46 8.54 -16.56
C ASP A 772 4.82 7.18 -16.87
N MET A 773 5.13 6.11 -16.14
CA MET A 773 4.47 4.80 -16.29
C MET A 773 3.93 4.28 -14.97
N TYR A 774 3.00 3.33 -15.02
CA TYR A 774 2.48 2.67 -13.83
C TYR A 774 2.72 1.18 -13.94
N HIS A 775 3.78 0.72 -13.28
CA HIS A 775 4.25 -0.67 -13.36
C HIS A 775 4.39 -1.14 -14.82
N SER A 776 4.07 -2.41 -15.08
CA SER A 776 4.01 -2.96 -16.42
C SER A 776 2.81 -2.47 -17.24
N TRP A 777 1.79 -1.91 -16.59
CA TRP A 777 0.53 -1.49 -17.22
C TRP A 777 0.67 -0.24 -18.11
N GLY A 778 1.79 0.47 -18.04
CA GLY A 778 2.12 1.53 -18.99
C GLY A 778 2.77 1.02 -20.29
N ALA A 779 3.14 -0.26 -20.35
CA ALA A 779 4.03 -0.76 -21.40
C ALA A 779 3.38 -0.93 -22.78
N GLN A 780 2.05 -0.97 -22.85
CA GLN A 780 1.29 -0.97 -24.09
C GLN A 780 0.98 0.45 -24.60
N ASN A 781 1.21 1.47 -23.78
CA ASN A 781 0.84 2.85 -24.11
C ASN A 781 1.90 3.49 -25.02
N ALA A 782 1.58 3.65 -26.31
CA ALA A 782 2.52 4.13 -27.31
C ALA A 782 3.13 5.52 -26.98
N TRP A 783 2.36 6.44 -26.39
CA TRP A 783 2.85 7.77 -26.02
C TRP A 783 3.83 7.73 -24.86
N LEU A 784 3.52 6.96 -23.80
CA LEU A 784 4.41 6.86 -22.64
C LEU A 784 5.73 6.16 -23.01
N ARG A 785 5.70 5.21 -23.94
CA ARG A 785 6.91 4.54 -24.45
C ARG A 785 7.84 5.48 -25.21
N GLN A 786 7.33 6.52 -25.87
CA GLN A 786 8.17 7.55 -26.49
C GLN A 786 8.96 8.35 -25.45
N ILE A 787 8.42 8.49 -24.24
CA ILE A 787 9.11 9.13 -23.11
C ILE A 787 10.13 8.15 -22.51
N ARG A 788 9.75 6.88 -22.32
CA ARG A 788 10.57 5.88 -21.63
C ARG A 788 10.38 4.46 -22.16
N GLY A 789 11.06 4.11 -23.25
CA GLY A 789 11.10 2.74 -23.78
C GLY A 789 12.32 1.90 -23.36
N ARG A 790 13.20 2.45 -22.50
CA ARG A 790 14.48 1.84 -22.12
C ARG A 790 14.80 2.08 -20.64
N ASN A 791 15.51 1.16 -20.00
CA ASN A 791 16.09 1.32 -18.68
C ASN A 791 17.56 0.89 -18.65
N PHE A 792 18.33 1.52 -17.76
CA PHE A 792 19.72 1.20 -17.47
C PHE A 792 19.86 0.83 -16.00
N LEU A 793 20.91 0.08 -15.65
CA LEU A 793 21.40 0.04 -14.29
C LEU A 793 22.29 1.26 -14.07
N TYR A 794 21.81 2.21 -13.27
CA TYR A 794 22.54 3.42 -12.94
C TYR A 794 23.60 3.13 -11.88
N LEU A 795 24.84 3.47 -12.18
CA LEU A 795 26.01 3.25 -11.32
C LEU A 795 26.54 4.59 -10.78
N PRO A 796 26.89 4.67 -9.48
CA PRO A 796 27.49 5.86 -8.90
C PRO A 796 28.92 6.04 -9.42
N THR A 797 29.42 7.28 -9.40
CA THR A 797 30.76 7.63 -9.93
C THR A 797 31.87 6.72 -9.43
N LYS A 798 31.87 6.42 -8.13
CA LYS A 798 32.87 5.53 -7.50
C LYS A 798 32.89 4.14 -8.10
N VAL A 799 31.71 3.55 -8.29
CA VAL A 799 31.55 2.19 -8.85
C VAL A 799 31.87 2.20 -10.34
N TRP A 800 31.37 3.20 -11.08
CA TRP A 800 31.64 3.39 -12.50
C TRP A 800 33.15 3.43 -12.79
N ALA A 801 33.90 4.27 -12.06
CA ALA A 801 35.34 4.42 -12.21
C ALA A 801 36.12 3.18 -11.74
N LYS A 802 35.76 2.61 -10.58
CA LYS A 802 36.43 1.43 -10.01
C LYS A 802 36.43 0.24 -10.98
N HIS A 803 35.33 0.04 -11.70
CA HIS A 803 35.15 -1.09 -12.62
C HIS A 803 35.45 -0.74 -14.09
N GLY A 804 35.90 0.50 -14.38
CA GLY A 804 36.30 0.92 -15.72
C GLY A 804 35.18 0.90 -16.76
N PHE A 805 33.95 1.23 -16.37
CA PHE A 805 32.80 1.28 -17.28
C PHE A 805 32.91 2.45 -18.27
N ALA A 806 32.37 2.24 -19.47
CA ALA A 806 32.21 3.22 -20.54
C ALA A 806 30.76 3.22 -21.05
N ALA A 807 30.36 4.28 -21.76
CA ALA A 807 29.05 4.36 -22.35
C ALA A 807 28.81 3.20 -23.34
N GLY A 808 27.65 2.54 -23.22
CA GLY A 808 27.30 1.37 -24.05
C GLY A 808 27.73 0.01 -23.46
N ASP A 809 28.48 0.00 -22.36
CA ASP A 809 28.81 -1.25 -21.67
C ASP A 809 27.60 -1.88 -20.98
N TYR A 810 27.74 -3.18 -20.73
CA TYR A 810 26.84 -3.96 -19.89
C TYR A 810 27.57 -4.42 -18.62
N ALA A 811 26.81 -4.64 -17.56
CA ALA A 811 27.27 -5.28 -16.34
C ALA A 811 26.63 -6.65 -16.16
N ARG A 812 27.44 -7.63 -15.77
CA ARG A 812 26.95 -8.83 -15.09
C ARG A 812 26.68 -8.46 -13.63
N VAL A 813 25.46 -8.68 -13.19
CA VAL A 813 24.98 -8.34 -11.84
C VAL A 813 24.58 -9.64 -11.17
N THR A 814 25.25 -9.99 -10.08
CA THR A 814 25.06 -11.25 -9.37
C THR A 814 24.55 -10.97 -7.95
N SER A 815 23.54 -11.70 -7.51
CA SER A 815 23.07 -11.80 -6.12
C SER A 815 23.25 -13.23 -5.61
N PRO A 816 22.99 -13.52 -4.32
CA PRO A 816 22.94 -14.90 -3.84
C PRO A 816 21.91 -15.78 -4.56
N SER A 817 20.90 -15.18 -5.19
CA SER A 817 19.77 -15.90 -5.82
C SER A 817 19.91 -16.08 -7.33
N GLY A 818 20.78 -15.34 -8.00
CA GLY A 818 20.91 -15.43 -9.44
C GLY A 818 21.79 -14.38 -10.07
N GLU A 819 21.74 -14.31 -11.39
CA GLU A 819 22.57 -13.42 -12.20
C GLU A 819 21.80 -12.88 -13.41
N ILE A 820 22.08 -11.64 -13.78
CA ILE A 820 21.56 -10.96 -14.98
C ILE A 820 22.69 -10.21 -15.69
N VAL A 821 22.51 -9.92 -16.98
CA VAL A 821 23.42 -9.06 -17.75
C VAL A 821 22.64 -7.89 -18.34
N VAL A 822 23.02 -6.65 -17.99
CA VAL A 822 22.16 -5.48 -18.20
C VAL A 822 22.94 -4.25 -18.67
N PRO A 823 22.33 -3.36 -19.47
CA PRO A 823 23.00 -2.13 -19.90
C PRO A 823 23.20 -1.18 -18.71
N VAL A 824 24.35 -0.51 -18.64
CA VAL A 824 24.67 0.43 -17.55
C VAL A 824 24.70 1.89 -18.00
N ALA A 825 24.47 2.79 -17.05
CA ALA A 825 24.67 4.23 -17.24
C ALA A 825 25.30 4.86 -15.99
N HIS A 826 26.13 5.87 -16.19
CA HIS A 826 26.71 6.63 -15.07
C HIS A 826 25.68 7.61 -14.48
N MET A 827 25.62 7.70 -13.16
CA MET A 827 24.82 8.70 -12.44
C MET A 827 25.57 9.23 -11.21
N ALA A 828 25.96 10.50 -11.22
CA ALA A 828 26.67 11.11 -10.09
C ALA A 828 25.78 11.40 -8.87
N ALA A 829 24.48 11.62 -9.07
CA ALA A 829 23.55 12.04 -8.02
C ALA A 829 22.92 10.83 -7.28
N LEU A 830 23.78 9.96 -6.76
CA LEU A 830 23.44 8.64 -6.21
C LEU A 830 24.35 8.31 -5.02
N ASN A 831 23.81 7.65 -4.00
CA ASN A 831 24.59 7.09 -2.91
C ASN A 831 25.72 6.18 -3.45
N GLU A 832 26.94 6.32 -2.92
CA GLU A 832 28.14 5.70 -3.51
C GLU A 832 28.16 4.16 -3.51
N HIS A 833 27.28 3.54 -2.72
CA HIS A 833 27.19 2.09 -2.53
C HIS A 833 25.88 1.50 -3.08
N THR A 834 25.11 2.32 -3.82
CA THR A 834 23.80 1.93 -4.34
C THR A 834 23.81 1.95 -5.87
N VAL A 835 23.26 0.92 -6.50
CA VAL A 835 22.90 0.88 -7.91
C VAL A 835 21.39 0.79 -8.05
N TRP A 836 20.81 1.31 -9.13
CA TRP A 836 19.37 1.27 -9.27
C TRP A 836 18.88 1.27 -10.71
N THR A 837 17.61 0.92 -10.91
CA THR A 837 16.95 1.00 -12.22
C THR A 837 15.46 1.36 -12.12
N TRP A 838 14.85 1.67 -13.27
CA TRP A 838 13.41 1.86 -13.37
C TRP A 838 12.66 0.53 -13.30
N ASN A 839 11.66 0.46 -12.43
CA ASN A 839 10.82 -0.71 -12.24
C ASN A 839 9.95 -1.01 -13.47
N ALA A 840 9.85 -2.30 -13.82
CA ALA A 840 8.89 -2.87 -14.78
C ALA A 840 8.97 -2.38 -16.25
N ILE A 841 10.08 -1.77 -16.66
CA ILE A 841 10.32 -1.37 -18.06
C ILE A 841 10.58 -2.59 -18.95
N GLY A 842 11.45 -3.51 -18.52
CA GLY A 842 11.72 -4.74 -19.26
C GLY A 842 10.45 -5.57 -19.53
N LYS A 843 10.33 -6.09 -20.75
CA LYS A 843 9.18 -6.90 -21.22
C LYS A 843 9.65 -8.22 -21.77
N ARG A 844 8.77 -9.22 -21.72
CA ARG A 844 9.02 -10.43 -22.49
C ARG A 844 8.80 -10.13 -23.97
N ARG A 845 9.62 -10.73 -24.83
CA ARG A 845 9.51 -10.59 -26.30
C ARG A 845 8.09 -10.91 -26.77
N ALA A 846 7.53 -10.02 -27.59
CA ALA A 846 6.18 -10.08 -28.14
C ALA A 846 4.99 -9.98 -27.15
N ALA A 847 5.24 -9.90 -25.84
CA ALA A 847 4.19 -9.60 -24.86
C ALA A 847 3.63 -8.18 -25.04
N TRP A 848 2.45 -7.89 -24.48
CA TRP A 848 1.79 -6.58 -24.59
C TRP A 848 1.56 -6.10 -26.03
N ALA A 849 1.47 -7.04 -26.99
CA ALA A 849 1.40 -6.77 -28.42
C ALA A 849 2.57 -5.91 -28.97
N LEU A 850 3.71 -5.94 -28.29
CA LEU A 850 4.94 -5.30 -28.74
C LEU A 850 5.58 -6.08 -29.89
N ASP A 851 6.51 -5.43 -30.59
CA ASP A 851 7.41 -6.14 -31.49
C ASP A 851 8.39 -7.01 -30.67
N ALA A 852 8.81 -8.14 -31.21
CA ALA A 852 9.76 -9.02 -30.54
C ALA A 852 11.14 -8.36 -30.35
N ASP A 853 11.47 -7.41 -31.24
CA ASP A 853 12.72 -6.63 -31.21
C ASP A 853 12.55 -5.23 -30.62
N ALA A 854 11.42 -4.94 -29.95
CA ALA A 854 11.24 -3.69 -29.22
C ALA A 854 12.33 -3.52 -28.15
N HIS A 855 12.80 -2.29 -27.92
CA HIS A 855 13.88 -2.02 -26.96
C HIS A 855 13.56 -2.55 -25.55
N GLU A 856 12.30 -2.43 -25.12
CA GLU A 856 11.84 -2.95 -23.83
C GLU A 856 12.03 -4.46 -23.68
N ALA A 857 11.99 -5.19 -24.80
CA ALA A 857 12.12 -6.65 -24.83
C ALA A 857 13.52 -7.16 -25.16
N LYS A 858 14.32 -6.35 -25.86
CA LYS A 858 15.69 -6.68 -26.25
C LYS A 858 16.71 -6.22 -25.22
N GLU A 859 16.61 -4.97 -24.78
CA GLU A 859 17.59 -4.34 -23.87
C GLU A 859 17.02 -4.08 -22.48
N GLY A 860 15.70 -4.00 -22.36
CA GLY A 860 15.02 -3.82 -21.08
C GLY A 860 15.15 -5.06 -20.19
N PHE A 861 15.22 -4.83 -18.88
CA PHE A 861 15.42 -5.89 -17.89
C PHE A 861 14.66 -5.63 -16.59
N LEU A 862 14.58 -6.65 -15.73
CA LEU A 862 14.03 -6.58 -14.38
C LEU A 862 15.09 -6.99 -13.34
N LEU A 863 15.20 -6.25 -12.23
CA LEU A 863 15.98 -6.71 -11.08
C LEU A 863 15.32 -7.89 -10.36
N ASN A 864 14.02 -8.10 -10.56
CA ASN A 864 13.24 -9.16 -9.92
C ASN A 864 13.84 -10.55 -10.11
N HIS A 865 14.58 -10.81 -11.19
CA HIS A 865 15.30 -12.08 -11.40
C HIS A 865 16.36 -12.37 -10.32
N LEU A 866 16.84 -11.34 -9.62
CA LEU A 866 17.86 -11.45 -8.57
C LEU A 866 17.28 -11.52 -7.15
N ILE A 867 15.96 -11.37 -7.00
CA ILE A 867 15.30 -11.24 -5.71
C ILE A 867 14.47 -12.48 -5.47
N SER A 868 14.88 -13.35 -4.54
CA SER A 868 14.11 -14.52 -4.12
C SER A 868 13.11 -14.16 -3.03
N GLU A 869 11.91 -14.74 -3.07
CA GLU A 869 10.87 -14.68 -2.03
C GLU A 869 11.30 -15.39 -0.73
N LEU A 870 12.30 -16.25 -0.80
CA LEU A 870 12.95 -16.92 0.32
C LEU A 870 14.40 -16.45 0.47
N LEU A 871 14.86 -16.29 1.71
CA LEU A 871 16.27 -16.08 2.01
C LEU A 871 17.13 -17.31 1.65
N PRO A 872 18.46 -17.14 1.48
CA PRO A 872 19.38 -18.25 1.35
C PRO A 872 19.24 -19.25 2.50
N ALA A 873 19.41 -20.54 2.21
CA ALA A 873 19.33 -21.58 3.23
C ALA A 873 20.43 -21.38 4.28
N LYS A 874 20.07 -21.46 5.57
CA LYS A 874 21.00 -21.29 6.70
C LYS A 874 21.58 -22.61 7.22
N GLY A 875 21.18 -23.74 6.63
CA GLY A 875 21.58 -25.08 7.08
C GLY A 875 20.86 -25.56 8.35
N ASP A 876 19.87 -24.79 8.82
CA ASP A 876 19.00 -25.09 9.98
C ASP A 876 17.79 -25.96 9.62
N GLY A 877 17.69 -26.40 8.35
CA GLY A 877 16.54 -27.16 7.85
C GLY A 877 15.31 -26.31 7.52
N HIS A 878 15.38 -24.98 7.70
CA HIS A 878 14.27 -24.07 7.46
C HIS A 878 14.53 -23.16 6.25
N ARG A 879 13.44 -22.69 5.61
CA ARG A 879 13.49 -21.68 4.55
C ARG A 879 12.73 -20.45 5.02
N TRP A 880 13.48 -19.41 5.34
CA TRP A 880 12.97 -18.15 5.86
C TRP A 880 12.42 -17.27 4.74
N SER A 881 11.29 -16.60 4.99
CA SER A 881 10.74 -15.62 4.04
C SER A 881 11.67 -14.40 3.91
N ASN A 882 11.86 -13.93 2.68
CA ASN A 882 12.51 -12.64 2.40
C ASN A 882 11.51 -11.48 2.53
N SER A 883 11.01 -11.31 3.76
CA SER A 883 9.96 -10.34 4.10
C SER A 883 10.21 -9.73 5.47
N ASP A 884 9.55 -8.61 5.75
CA ASP A 884 9.48 -8.03 7.10
C ASP A 884 8.86 -9.04 8.09
N PRO A 885 9.50 -9.34 9.23
CA PRO A 885 9.06 -10.38 10.17
C PRO A 885 7.84 -9.95 11.01
N VAL A 886 7.37 -8.71 10.86
CA VAL A 886 6.16 -8.23 11.52
C VAL A 886 4.98 -8.30 10.56
N THR A 887 5.08 -7.74 9.36
CA THR A 887 3.93 -7.62 8.44
C THR A 887 3.97 -8.57 7.25
N GLY A 888 5.07 -9.29 7.04
CA GLY A 888 5.28 -10.09 5.83
C GLY A 888 5.46 -9.24 4.57
N GLN A 889 5.73 -7.93 4.70
CA GLN A 889 6.00 -7.08 3.55
C GLN A 889 7.24 -7.57 2.79
N ALA A 890 7.13 -7.81 1.48
CA ALA A 890 8.25 -8.23 0.64
C ALA A 890 9.41 -7.22 0.71
N ALA A 891 10.62 -7.74 0.99
CA ALA A 891 11.84 -6.97 1.18
C ALA A 891 12.57 -6.72 -0.16
N TRP A 892 11.93 -5.97 -1.07
CA TRP A 892 12.46 -5.68 -2.40
C TRP A 892 13.81 -4.95 -2.40
N PHE A 893 14.07 -4.13 -1.37
CA PHE A 893 15.19 -3.19 -1.35
C PHE A 893 16.35 -3.65 -0.46
N ASP A 894 16.26 -4.87 0.07
CA ASP A 894 17.33 -5.55 0.81
C ASP A 894 18.32 -6.25 -0.14
N LEU A 895 18.07 -6.20 -1.46
CA LEU A 895 18.87 -6.86 -2.47
C LEU A 895 20.34 -6.37 -2.45
N ARG A 896 21.24 -7.29 -2.14
CA ARG A 896 22.69 -7.13 -2.23
C ARG A 896 23.21 -7.72 -3.54
N VAL A 897 24.09 -6.99 -4.23
CA VAL A 897 24.71 -7.44 -5.48
C VAL A 897 26.22 -7.15 -5.54
N LYS A 898 26.88 -7.88 -6.42
CA LYS A 898 28.19 -7.50 -6.99
C LYS A 898 28.02 -7.26 -8.48
N ILE A 899 28.92 -6.47 -9.06
CA ILE A 899 28.90 -6.19 -10.50
C ILE A 899 30.25 -6.43 -11.14
N GLU A 900 30.22 -6.84 -12.41
CA GLU A 900 31.37 -7.01 -13.27
C GLU A 900 31.08 -6.39 -14.65
N ARG A 901 32.07 -5.70 -15.22
CA ARG A 901 31.98 -5.16 -16.58
C ARG A 901 32.14 -6.29 -17.60
N VAL A 902 31.17 -6.45 -18.51
CA VAL A 902 31.23 -7.49 -19.56
C VAL A 902 31.28 -6.93 -20.99
N GLY A 903 31.56 -5.62 -21.11
CA GLY A 903 31.63 -4.92 -22.40
C GLY A 903 30.26 -4.72 -23.07
N PRO A 904 30.24 -4.21 -24.31
CA PRO A 904 29.00 -4.05 -25.07
C PRO A 904 28.30 -5.38 -25.36
N ARG A 905 26.97 -5.38 -25.30
CA ARG A 905 26.10 -6.49 -25.68
C ARG A 905 24.98 -5.97 -26.59
N ASP A 906 24.30 -6.89 -27.25
CA ASP A 906 23.16 -6.63 -28.12
C ASP A 906 21.81 -6.82 -27.41
N HIS A 907 21.77 -7.53 -26.28
CA HIS A 907 20.56 -7.75 -25.50
C HIS A 907 20.87 -7.91 -23.99
N ALA A 908 19.84 -7.74 -23.16
CA ALA A 908 19.89 -8.06 -21.74
C ALA A 908 19.56 -9.54 -21.48
N GLU A 909 20.14 -10.11 -20.42
CA GLU A 909 19.92 -11.49 -19.98
C GLU A 909 19.27 -11.51 -18.57
N PRO A 910 18.37 -12.47 -18.27
CA PRO A 910 17.94 -13.58 -19.11
C PRO A 910 17.02 -13.16 -20.27
N ALA A 911 17.20 -13.80 -21.43
CA ALA A 911 16.32 -13.63 -22.58
C ALA A 911 15.35 -14.83 -22.67
N PHE A 912 14.05 -14.55 -22.68
CA PHE A 912 13.02 -15.57 -22.81
C PHE A 912 12.50 -15.64 -24.24
N ALA A 913 12.05 -16.83 -24.64
CA ALA A 913 11.40 -17.04 -25.93
C ALA A 913 10.16 -16.13 -26.09
N PRO A 914 9.89 -15.61 -27.30
CA PRO A 914 8.71 -14.78 -27.56
C PRO A 914 7.41 -15.50 -27.22
N ILE A 915 6.44 -14.77 -26.66
CA ILE A 915 5.07 -15.28 -26.49
C ILE A 915 4.29 -15.02 -27.78
N PRO A 916 3.63 -16.04 -28.37
CA PRO A 916 2.71 -15.83 -29.48
C PRO A 916 1.62 -14.81 -29.14
N ARG A 917 1.21 -14.02 -30.14
CA ARG A 917 0.16 -13.02 -29.93
C ARG A 917 -1.19 -13.70 -29.75
N VAL A 918 -1.77 -13.52 -28.57
CA VAL A 918 -3.14 -13.95 -28.24
C VAL A 918 -4.18 -13.03 -28.88
N VAL A 919 -3.84 -11.75 -29.05
CA VAL A 919 -4.69 -10.78 -29.77
C VAL A 919 -4.20 -10.67 -31.21
N PRO A 920 -5.03 -10.97 -32.23
CA PRO A 920 -4.64 -10.87 -33.64
C PRO A 920 -4.13 -9.47 -34.00
N LYS A 921 -3.18 -9.37 -34.93
CA LYS A 921 -2.82 -8.08 -35.54
C LYS A 921 -4.06 -7.54 -36.25
N GLY A 922 -4.70 -6.52 -35.67
CA GLY A 922 -5.72 -5.77 -36.39
C GLY A 922 -5.12 -5.21 -37.68
N GLY A 923 -5.88 -5.29 -38.79
CA GLY A 923 -5.58 -4.49 -39.98
C GLY A 923 -5.45 -3.02 -39.58
N ALA A 924 -4.56 -2.29 -40.26
CA ALA A 924 -4.19 -0.90 -39.96
C ALA A 924 -5.40 -0.09 -39.48
N ARG A 925 -5.46 0.18 -38.17
CA ARG A 925 -6.50 1.04 -37.58
C ARG A 925 -6.08 2.49 -37.88
N ALA A 926 -6.85 3.14 -38.74
CA ALA A 926 -6.66 4.50 -39.25
C ALA A 926 -6.81 5.57 -38.17
#